data_AF-A0A9D4XKZ2-F1
#
_entry.id   AF-A0A9D4XKZ2-F1
#
_cell.length_a   1.000
_cell.length_b   1.000
_cell.length_c   1.000
_cell.angle_alpha   90.00
_cell.angle_beta   90.00
_cell.angle_gamma   90.00
#
_symmetry.space_group_name_H-M   'P 1'
#
loop_
_entity.id
_entity.type
_entity.pdbx_description
1 polymer ?
#
loop_
_entity_poly.entity_id
_entity_poly.type
_entity_poly.pdbx_seq_one_letter_code
_entity_poly.pdbx_strand_id
1 'polypeptide(L)'
;MYSPKEHIEEIRRVKYCAARRPYLSHRSLKATTTRLNSKDSRFIFELIQNAEDNQYDEAVNPTLEFVMTSDDITATGAQATLLVFNNENGFSPTNIDSICDIHLSTKKGNRNTSYIGDKGVGFKSVFRVTPTPYLFSSGYQIRFNKEPCTNCHCGYIVPEWVENNTILDDINKIYGQDSLPTTIIVLPLMKPNKVAYVEQVISNIHPEVLMFLTKIRHLSVRIVTNETLGDTVYTVSVSPKINFRTMESMNAESYTLHLSADKESSYSVWRQKFPIMSENAVVGRKADVEEQEWDVTLAFPNQDWPRYSDGLYAYFPTDMLTNFPFIIQADFITAPSRETILLDKEWNQGILECVPAAFMDAFKTLIIGLDGSTSSLARILGSLPFENSPFRRFPYLGEKIVAKLFSENIVPIETYTEQQQFCKPGEVSRLLPEFWNILTKARDEGVNLPNLSSHDGRKILSSSFDKSEYDQVLNSLGLKYVNVDWYAACIKNSNLVHTVSEDLYLELLFFIVKNWLSMFKDSNIKSIPLIKYVASDETQSSFSIHECTQNLTDAKRVVITHPTESKARNWMMFWNNKFSGNCFFMPESTQKAISHFISKYILMVWLEVEVYVTRMNVDTFANTIFSYIKKDSTKLIITYTSFLDDAFTENYLSERGSQNLCQMHFLLLVKFIKYHTNQCLPLNEFVYNIKNVPWLITSCGLRSLEESVLAGADWQVASEISKIPFIDSSYYGDLIYEYKEELKLLGVKVGLSGNHDIVIKHLKSPYNLTSLTAEAVFLMMQYIRFLNDPSKLLDSLKGTSCLKTNLGFKIPSECFLSEQLWGCFVDGFNDFPVIDRIFYGEEIFSYKDELRQIGVVVDLNES
;
A
#
# COMPACT_ATOMS: atom_id res chain seq x y z
N MET A 1 -80.04 2.17 -23.72
CA MET A 1 -78.94 1.64 -22.90
C MET A 1 -79.54 1.18 -21.59
N TYR A 2 -79.30 -0.06 -21.18
CA TYR A 2 -79.64 -0.49 -19.83
C TYR A 2 -78.80 0.29 -18.82
N SER A 3 -79.40 0.72 -17.72
CA SER A 3 -78.63 1.13 -16.55
C SER A 3 -77.78 -0.05 -16.05
N PRO A 4 -76.68 0.20 -15.30
CA PRO A 4 -75.87 -0.88 -14.73
C PRO A 4 -76.70 -1.91 -13.95
N LYS A 5 -77.72 -1.47 -13.20
CA LYS A 5 -78.62 -2.36 -12.45
C LYS A 5 -79.48 -3.24 -13.35
N GLU A 6 -80.14 -2.64 -14.35
CA GLU A 6 -80.94 -3.39 -15.33
C GLU A 6 -80.08 -4.39 -16.10
N HIS A 7 -78.82 -4.06 -16.39
CA HIS A 7 -77.90 -4.98 -17.03
C HIS A 7 -77.58 -6.20 -16.15
N ILE A 8 -77.34 -6.02 -14.85
CA ILE A 8 -77.12 -7.13 -13.91
C ILE A 8 -78.39 -7.99 -13.76
N GLU A 9 -79.56 -7.38 -13.66
CA GLU A 9 -80.84 -8.08 -13.65
C GLU A 9 -81.03 -8.89 -14.93
N GLU A 10 -80.62 -8.36 -16.09
CA GLU A 10 -80.68 -9.08 -17.35
C GLU A 10 -79.69 -10.25 -17.43
N ILE A 11 -78.46 -10.08 -16.94
CA ILE A 11 -77.49 -11.20 -16.83
C ILE A 11 -78.08 -12.32 -15.98
N ARG A 12 -78.66 -11.99 -14.82
CA ARG A 12 -79.33 -12.96 -13.95
C ARG A 12 -80.52 -13.62 -14.66
N ARG A 13 -81.36 -12.84 -15.33
CA ARG A 13 -82.55 -13.33 -16.03
C ARG A 13 -82.18 -14.26 -17.19
N VAL A 14 -81.30 -13.83 -18.08
CA VAL A 14 -80.99 -14.54 -19.35
C VAL A 14 -80.01 -15.68 -19.14
N LYS A 15 -78.90 -15.45 -18.41
CA LYS A 15 -77.85 -16.47 -18.25
C LYS A 15 -78.18 -17.48 -17.16
N TYR A 16 -78.87 -17.08 -16.09
CA TYR A 16 -79.00 -17.89 -14.87
C TYR A 16 -80.44 -18.31 -14.51
N CYS A 17 -81.46 -17.54 -14.84
CA CYS A 17 -82.87 -17.87 -14.52
C CYS A 17 -83.65 -18.48 -15.70
N ALA A 18 -83.46 -17.99 -16.93
CA ALA A 18 -84.18 -18.45 -18.13
C ALA A 18 -83.62 -19.77 -18.68
N ALA A 19 -82.34 -20.05 -18.40
CA ALA A 19 -81.70 -21.29 -18.78
C ALA A 19 -82.00 -22.40 -17.75
N ARG A 20 -83.09 -23.15 -17.94
CA ARG A 20 -83.14 -24.59 -17.56
C ARG A 20 -82.16 -25.41 -18.43
N ARG A 21 -80.93 -24.91 -18.66
CA ARG A 21 -79.88 -25.63 -19.40
C ARG A 21 -78.86 -26.20 -18.41
N PRO A 22 -78.74 -27.53 -18.29
CA PRO A 22 -77.70 -28.20 -17.50
C PRO A 22 -76.31 -28.14 -18.18
N TYR A 23 -75.99 -27.07 -18.92
CA TYR A 23 -74.78 -26.97 -19.75
C TYR A 23 -73.61 -26.23 -19.10
N LEU A 24 -73.82 -25.51 -17.99
CA LEU A 24 -72.71 -25.24 -17.06
C LEU A 24 -72.46 -26.54 -16.30
N SER A 25 -71.71 -27.45 -16.93
CA SER A 25 -71.50 -28.77 -16.35
C SER A 25 -70.96 -28.60 -14.94
N HIS A 26 -71.57 -29.28 -13.98
CA HIS A 26 -71.11 -29.36 -12.59
C HIS A 26 -69.61 -29.77 -12.51
N ARG A 27 -69.08 -30.38 -13.58
CA ARG A 27 -67.66 -30.69 -13.81
C ARG A 27 -66.79 -29.45 -14.08
N SER A 28 -67.25 -28.45 -14.83
CA SER A 28 -66.49 -27.22 -15.11
C SER A 28 -66.37 -26.31 -13.88
N LEU A 29 -67.45 -26.22 -13.08
CA LEU A 29 -67.40 -25.57 -11.77
C LEU A 29 -66.48 -26.35 -10.83
N LYS A 30 -66.60 -27.69 -10.74
CA LYS A 30 -65.69 -28.54 -9.96
C LYS A 30 -64.23 -28.36 -10.36
N ALA A 31 -63.91 -28.34 -11.66
CA ALA A 31 -62.55 -28.16 -12.15
C ALA A 31 -61.99 -26.77 -11.77
N THR A 32 -62.83 -25.73 -11.81
CA THR A 32 -62.47 -24.38 -11.34
C THR A 32 -62.23 -24.38 -9.83
N THR A 33 -63.10 -25.03 -9.04
CA THR A 33 -62.95 -25.19 -7.59
C THR A 33 -61.71 -26.01 -7.22
N THR A 34 -61.39 -27.08 -7.94
CA THR A 34 -60.16 -27.87 -7.75
C THR A 34 -58.91 -27.03 -8.04
N ARG A 35 -58.93 -26.17 -9.07
CA ARG A 35 -57.86 -25.20 -9.38
C ARG A 35 -57.77 -24.06 -8.37
N LEU A 36 -58.87 -23.67 -7.73
CA LEU A 36 -58.89 -22.70 -6.63
C LEU A 36 -58.47 -23.33 -5.27
N ASN A 37 -58.47 -24.66 -5.18
CA ASN A 37 -58.09 -25.40 -3.97
C ASN A 37 -56.66 -25.97 -4.02
N SER A 38 -55.93 -25.86 -5.14
CA SER A 38 -54.49 -26.14 -5.17
C SER A 38 -53.76 -25.16 -4.24
N LYS A 39 -52.66 -25.59 -3.58
CA LYS A 39 -51.89 -24.76 -2.62
C LYS A 39 -51.38 -23.44 -3.21
N ASP A 40 -51.39 -23.33 -4.53
CA ASP A 40 -50.73 -22.30 -5.30
C ASP A 40 -51.67 -21.27 -5.92
N SER A 41 -51.92 -20.17 -5.22
CA SER A 41 -52.10 -18.92 -5.97
C SER A 41 -51.79 -17.73 -5.10
N ARG A 42 -50.79 -16.96 -5.52
CA ARG A 42 -50.54 -15.60 -5.06
C ARG A 42 -51.62 -14.70 -5.68
N PHE A 43 -52.83 -14.72 -5.12
CA PHE A 43 -54.02 -14.02 -5.66
C PHE A 43 -53.75 -12.52 -5.90
N ILE A 44 -52.82 -11.94 -5.14
CA ILE A 44 -52.39 -10.55 -5.30
C ILE A 44 -51.75 -10.27 -6.66
N PHE A 45 -50.93 -11.19 -7.18
CA PHE A 45 -50.32 -11.02 -8.50
C PHE A 45 -51.34 -11.12 -9.63
N GLU A 46 -52.41 -11.89 -9.45
CA GLU A 46 -53.54 -11.89 -10.41
C GLU A 46 -54.30 -10.56 -10.39
N LEU A 47 -54.41 -9.90 -9.23
CA LEU A 47 -55.01 -8.56 -9.13
C LEU A 47 -54.10 -7.49 -9.76
N ILE A 48 -52.79 -7.55 -9.51
CA ILE A 48 -51.80 -6.66 -10.16
C ILE A 48 -51.84 -6.84 -11.68
N GLN A 49 -51.89 -8.09 -12.15
CA GLN A 49 -51.98 -8.41 -13.57
C GLN A 49 -53.30 -7.94 -14.20
N ASN A 50 -54.42 -8.05 -13.48
CA ASN A 50 -55.69 -7.48 -13.94
C ASN A 50 -55.60 -5.96 -14.11
N ALA A 51 -55.00 -5.26 -13.15
CA ALA A 51 -54.76 -3.82 -13.24
C ALA A 51 -53.83 -3.48 -14.43
N GLU A 52 -52.71 -4.19 -14.60
CA GLU A 52 -51.81 -4.01 -15.74
C GLU A 52 -52.52 -4.18 -17.11
N ASP A 53 -53.50 -5.08 -17.17
CA ASP A 53 -54.26 -5.32 -18.38
C ASP A 53 -55.38 -4.29 -18.64
N ASN A 54 -55.73 -3.46 -17.66
CA ASN A 54 -56.79 -2.46 -17.78
C ASN A 54 -56.41 -1.33 -18.76
N GLN A 55 -57.41 -0.51 -19.09
CA GLN A 55 -57.24 0.69 -19.91
C GLN A 55 -57.24 1.93 -19.02
N TYR A 56 -56.33 2.84 -19.32
CA TYR A 56 -56.14 4.08 -18.58
C TYR A 56 -56.19 5.23 -19.57
N ASP A 57 -56.80 6.34 -19.17
CA ASP A 57 -56.75 7.60 -19.92
C ASP A 57 -55.31 8.13 -19.99
N GLU A 58 -54.97 8.80 -21.09
CA GLU A 58 -53.60 9.32 -21.32
C GLU A 58 -53.15 10.33 -20.26
N ALA A 59 -54.10 11.00 -19.60
CA ALA A 59 -53.83 12.03 -18.61
C ALA A 59 -53.64 11.50 -17.18
N VAL A 60 -53.89 10.21 -16.91
CA VAL A 60 -53.76 9.64 -15.57
C VAL A 60 -52.44 8.89 -15.41
N ASN A 61 -51.87 8.92 -14.21
CA ASN A 61 -50.77 8.03 -13.84
C ASN A 61 -51.38 6.70 -13.34
N PRO A 62 -51.19 5.55 -14.02
CA PRO A 62 -51.84 4.31 -13.64
C PRO A 62 -51.38 3.80 -12.27
N THR A 63 -52.34 3.65 -11.35
CA THR A 63 -52.11 3.40 -9.92
C THR A 63 -52.94 2.22 -9.43
N LEU A 64 -52.31 1.35 -8.65
CA LEU A 64 -52.95 0.26 -7.91
C LEU A 64 -52.68 0.44 -6.42
N GLU A 65 -53.72 0.44 -5.60
CA GLU A 65 -53.59 0.64 -4.15
C GLU A 65 -54.33 -0.47 -3.39
N PHE A 66 -53.65 -1.06 -2.42
CA PHE A 66 -54.18 -2.07 -1.50
C PHE A 66 -54.35 -1.44 -0.12
N VAL A 67 -55.58 -1.39 0.41
CA VAL A 67 -55.86 -0.84 1.74
C VAL A 67 -56.52 -1.92 2.59
N MET A 68 -55.89 -2.29 3.69
CA MET A 68 -56.43 -3.24 4.65
C MET A 68 -56.94 -2.50 5.89
N THR A 69 -58.17 -2.76 6.31
CA THR A 69 -58.78 -2.17 7.53
C THR A 69 -59.30 -3.26 8.45
N SER A 70 -59.27 -3.04 9.76
CA SER A 70 -59.97 -3.88 10.74
C SER A 70 -61.50 -3.75 10.68
N ASP A 71 -62.02 -2.74 10.01
CA ASP A 71 -63.46 -2.47 9.95
C ASP A 71 -64.19 -3.43 8.99
N ASP A 72 -65.32 -3.96 9.44
CA ASP A 72 -66.27 -4.68 8.58
C ASP A 72 -67.27 -3.71 7.95
N ILE A 73 -66.84 -3.07 6.86
CA ILE A 73 -67.69 -2.16 6.08
C ILE A 73 -68.79 -2.89 5.29
N THR A 74 -68.77 -4.22 5.25
CA THR A 74 -69.73 -5.03 4.49
C THR A 74 -70.86 -5.60 5.33
N ALA A 75 -70.78 -5.46 6.66
CA ALA A 75 -71.68 -6.07 7.64
C ALA A 75 -71.84 -7.59 7.44
N THR A 76 -70.76 -8.28 7.06
CA THR A 76 -70.76 -9.73 6.80
C THR A 76 -70.19 -10.57 7.95
N GLY A 77 -69.76 -9.92 9.04
CA GLY A 77 -69.01 -10.53 10.14
C GLY A 77 -67.50 -10.66 9.84
N ALA A 78 -66.98 -9.82 8.95
CA ALA A 78 -65.57 -9.84 8.56
C ALA A 78 -64.68 -9.46 9.75
N GLN A 79 -63.52 -10.11 9.86
CA GLN A 79 -62.50 -9.76 10.86
C GLN A 79 -61.63 -8.58 10.39
N ALA A 80 -61.51 -8.41 9.08
CA ALA A 80 -60.85 -7.30 8.41
C ALA A 80 -61.38 -7.22 6.97
N THR A 81 -61.17 -6.08 6.31
CA THR A 81 -61.53 -5.88 4.91
C THR A 81 -60.30 -5.45 4.11
N LEU A 82 -60.04 -6.13 2.99
CA LEU A 82 -59.06 -5.67 2.00
C LEU A 82 -59.80 -4.93 0.87
N LEU A 83 -59.41 -3.68 0.64
CA LEU A 83 -59.84 -2.82 -0.45
C LEU A 83 -58.74 -2.78 -1.51
N VAL A 84 -59.13 -2.85 -2.77
CA VAL A 84 -58.23 -2.73 -3.91
C VAL A 84 -58.75 -1.64 -4.82
N PHE A 85 -57.96 -0.59 -5.00
CA PHE A 85 -58.33 0.58 -5.79
C PHE A 85 -57.50 0.64 -7.07
N ASN A 86 -58.16 0.89 -8.20
CA ASN A 86 -57.50 1.12 -9.48
C ASN A 86 -58.17 2.27 -10.23
N ASN A 87 -57.36 3.24 -10.68
CA ASN A 87 -57.81 4.44 -11.38
C ASN A 87 -57.93 4.25 -12.90
N GLU A 88 -58.31 3.04 -13.32
CA GLU A 88 -58.59 2.74 -14.74
C GLU A 88 -59.87 3.43 -15.25
N ASN A 89 -60.19 3.24 -16.52
CA ASN A 89 -61.42 3.74 -17.15
C ASN A 89 -62.69 3.03 -16.65
N GLY A 90 -62.51 1.89 -15.98
CA GLY A 90 -63.57 1.12 -15.32
C GLY A 90 -64.22 0.06 -16.20
N PHE A 91 -65.08 -0.75 -15.59
CA PHE A 91 -65.65 -1.94 -16.23
C PHE A 91 -66.73 -1.54 -17.24
N SER A 92 -66.51 -1.92 -18.50
CA SER A 92 -67.56 -1.89 -19.52
C SER A 92 -68.59 -3.01 -19.30
N PRO A 93 -69.79 -2.93 -19.91
CA PRO A 93 -70.75 -4.04 -19.92
C PRO A 93 -70.12 -5.37 -20.37
N THR A 94 -69.20 -5.35 -21.34
CA THR A 94 -68.51 -6.56 -21.82
C THR A 94 -67.55 -7.16 -20.79
N ASN A 95 -66.92 -6.33 -19.95
CA ASN A 95 -66.10 -6.80 -18.84
C ASN A 95 -66.97 -7.50 -17.78
N ILE A 96 -68.13 -6.90 -17.47
CA ILE A 96 -69.13 -7.47 -16.54
C ILE A 96 -69.69 -8.80 -17.08
N ASP A 97 -69.97 -8.88 -18.38
CA ASP A 97 -70.39 -10.14 -19.00
C ASP A 97 -69.35 -11.25 -18.89
N SER A 98 -68.07 -10.90 -19.00
CA SER A 98 -66.96 -11.85 -19.00
C SER A 98 -66.59 -12.34 -17.61
N ILE A 99 -66.58 -11.46 -16.60
CA ILE A 99 -66.34 -11.85 -15.19
C ILE A 99 -67.46 -12.77 -14.67
N CYS A 100 -68.67 -12.62 -15.22
CA CYS A 100 -69.84 -13.45 -14.95
C CYS A 100 -69.89 -14.73 -15.82
N ASP A 101 -68.79 -15.18 -16.43
CA ASP A 101 -68.73 -16.46 -17.17
C ASP A 101 -67.55 -17.31 -16.68
N ILE A 102 -67.62 -18.64 -16.89
CA ILE A 102 -66.54 -19.58 -16.55
C ILE A 102 -65.50 -19.68 -17.68
N HIS A 103 -65.90 -19.53 -18.95
CA HIS A 103 -65.04 -19.83 -20.12
C HIS A 103 -64.79 -18.64 -21.05
N LEU A 104 -65.41 -17.50 -20.80
CA LEU A 104 -65.17 -16.25 -21.53
C LEU A 104 -64.17 -15.38 -20.77
N SER A 105 -63.09 -15.02 -21.47
CA SER A 105 -62.26 -13.87 -21.13
C SER A 105 -62.44 -12.90 -22.30
N THR A 106 -62.71 -11.63 -22.03
CA THR A 106 -62.70 -10.57 -23.06
C THR A 106 -61.36 -10.48 -23.80
N LYS A 107 -60.31 -11.13 -23.28
CA LYS A 107 -58.96 -11.17 -23.83
C LYS A 107 -58.72 -12.33 -24.81
N LYS A 108 -59.71 -13.20 -25.06
CA LYS A 108 -59.64 -14.28 -26.08
C LYS A 108 -59.82 -13.70 -27.50
N GLY A 109 -58.80 -13.07 -28.04
CA GLY A 109 -58.84 -12.58 -29.42
C GLY A 109 -57.63 -11.76 -29.87
N ASN A 110 -56.92 -11.11 -28.94
CA ASN A 110 -55.70 -10.34 -29.25
C ASN A 110 -54.46 -11.13 -28.81
N ARG A 111 -53.99 -12.04 -29.68
CA ARG A 111 -52.79 -12.87 -29.45
C ARG A 111 -51.46 -12.14 -29.72
N ASN A 112 -51.50 -10.85 -30.08
CA ASN A 112 -50.33 -10.10 -30.58
C ASN A 112 -49.57 -9.32 -29.51
N THR A 113 -50.04 -9.28 -28.27
CA THR A 113 -49.32 -8.66 -27.15
C THR A 113 -49.19 -9.67 -26.03
N SER A 114 -48.08 -9.62 -25.30
CA SER A 114 -47.64 -10.53 -24.23
C SER A 114 -48.60 -10.55 -23.02
N TYR A 115 -49.85 -10.94 -23.23
CA TYR A 115 -50.85 -11.10 -22.19
C TYR A 115 -50.59 -12.39 -21.43
N ILE A 116 -50.01 -12.24 -20.26
CA ILE A 116 -50.09 -13.24 -19.21
C ILE A 116 -51.56 -13.25 -18.80
N GLY A 117 -52.23 -14.41 -18.76
CA GLY A 117 -53.65 -14.48 -18.35
C GLY A 117 -54.55 -15.33 -19.25
N ASP A 118 -54.07 -16.48 -19.71
CA ASP A 118 -54.72 -17.26 -20.78
C ASP A 118 -56.02 -18.01 -20.37
N LYS A 119 -56.61 -17.79 -19.18
CA LYS A 119 -57.62 -18.74 -18.65
C LYS A 119 -58.86 -18.18 -17.93
N GLY A 120 -59.20 -16.89 -17.97
CA GLY A 120 -60.52 -16.40 -17.48
C GLY A 120 -60.88 -16.75 -16.02
N VAL A 121 -59.87 -17.08 -15.20
CA VAL A 121 -59.99 -17.52 -13.79
C VAL A 121 -59.28 -16.54 -12.84
N GLY A 122 -58.56 -15.52 -13.36
CA GLY A 122 -57.72 -14.61 -12.57
C GLY A 122 -58.47 -13.90 -11.44
N PHE A 123 -59.59 -13.21 -11.75
CA PHE A 123 -60.45 -12.60 -10.71
C PHE A 123 -60.98 -13.64 -9.71
N LYS A 124 -61.29 -14.86 -10.15
CA LYS A 124 -61.86 -15.91 -9.29
C LYS A 124 -60.87 -16.37 -8.20
N SER A 125 -59.58 -16.03 -8.30
CA SER A 125 -58.58 -16.30 -7.26
C SER A 125 -58.91 -15.62 -5.92
N VAL A 126 -59.65 -14.50 -5.92
CA VAL A 126 -60.06 -13.80 -4.69
C VAL A 126 -60.93 -14.65 -3.77
N PHE A 127 -61.63 -15.67 -4.31
CA PHE A 127 -62.47 -16.59 -3.53
C PHE A 127 -61.68 -17.52 -2.57
N ARG A 128 -60.34 -17.43 -2.61
CA ARG A 128 -59.43 -18.10 -1.67
C ARG A 128 -59.29 -17.36 -0.36
N VAL A 129 -59.51 -16.05 -0.35
CA VAL A 129 -59.38 -15.18 0.83
C VAL A 129 -60.73 -14.68 1.33
N THR A 130 -61.71 -14.52 0.44
CA THR A 130 -63.08 -14.11 0.80
C THR A 130 -64.13 -15.02 0.17
N PRO A 131 -65.25 -15.34 0.85
CA PRO A 131 -66.39 -16.00 0.19
C PRO A 131 -67.25 -15.03 -0.63
N THR A 132 -67.16 -13.72 -0.38
CA THR A 132 -68.11 -12.72 -0.90
C THR A 132 -67.39 -11.46 -1.38
N PRO A 133 -66.72 -11.48 -2.54
CA PRO A 133 -66.06 -10.30 -3.09
C PRO A 133 -67.09 -9.32 -3.68
N TYR A 134 -66.84 -8.03 -3.52
CA TYR A 134 -67.62 -6.95 -4.12
C TYR A 134 -66.78 -6.23 -5.17
N LEU A 135 -67.46 -5.69 -6.18
CA LEU A 135 -66.90 -4.88 -7.27
C LEU A 135 -67.77 -3.65 -7.47
N PHE A 136 -67.15 -2.48 -7.34
CA PHE A 136 -67.72 -1.19 -7.66
C PHE A 136 -66.94 -0.60 -8.83
N SER A 137 -67.58 -0.35 -9.96
CA SER A 137 -66.91 0.23 -11.12
C SER A 137 -67.89 0.84 -12.11
N SER A 138 -67.66 2.08 -12.57
CA SER A 138 -68.48 2.76 -13.60
C SER A 138 -69.99 2.67 -13.38
N GLY A 139 -70.44 2.83 -12.12
CA GLY A 139 -71.84 2.75 -11.72
C GLY A 139 -72.38 1.33 -11.45
N TYR A 140 -71.62 0.27 -11.73
CA TYR A 140 -71.92 -1.08 -11.24
C TYR A 140 -71.62 -1.19 -9.76
N GLN A 141 -72.54 -1.79 -9.01
CA GLN A 141 -72.37 -2.12 -7.58
C GLN A 141 -72.80 -3.57 -7.37
N ILE A 142 -71.84 -4.48 -7.51
CA ILE A 142 -72.15 -5.92 -7.50
C ILE A 142 -71.31 -6.67 -6.48
N ARG A 143 -71.87 -7.76 -5.97
CA ARG A 143 -71.14 -8.77 -5.22
C ARG A 143 -71.30 -10.13 -5.86
N PHE A 144 -70.35 -11.01 -5.59
CA PHE A 144 -70.44 -12.43 -5.91
C PHE A 144 -70.44 -13.25 -4.64
N ASN A 145 -70.96 -14.48 -4.71
CA ASN A 145 -70.96 -15.39 -3.58
C ASN A 145 -70.35 -16.73 -3.98
N LYS A 146 -69.47 -17.27 -3.13
CA LYS A 146 -68.90 -18.61 -3.24
C LYS A 146 -69.98 -19.69 -3.16
N GLU A 147 -70.98 -19.47 -2.30
CA GLU A 147 -72.09 -20.40 -2.16
C GLU A 147 -73.05 -20.29 -3.35
N PRO A 148 -73.64 -21.43 -3.78
CA PRO A 148 -74.59 -21.42 -4.88
C PRO A 148 -75.82 -20.56 -4.58
N CYS A 149 -76.19 -19.68 -5.51
CA CYS A 149 -77.46 -18.95 -5.43
C CYS A 149 -78.64 -19.94 -5.41
N THR A 150 -79.64 -19.68 -4.56
CA THR A 150 -80.84 -20.53 -4.40
C THR A 150 -81.63 -20.75 -5.69
N ASN A 151 -81.61 -19.78 -6.61
CA ASN A 151 -82.42 -19.82 -7.83
C ASN A 151 -81.78 -20.58 -9.00
N CYS A 152 -80.44 -20.60 -9.09
CA CYS A 152 -79.71 -21.17 -10.23
C CYS A 152 -78.66 -22.22 -9.84
N HIS A 153 -78.50 -22.49 -8.54
CA HIS A 153 -77.51 -23.42 -7.97
C HIS A 153 -76.07 -23.20 -8.48
N CYS A 154 -75.74 -21.98 -8.88
CA CYS A 154 -74.42 -21.55 -9.34
C CYS A 154 -73.83 -20.55 -8.35
N GLY A 155 -72.55 -20.72 -7.98
CA GLY A 155 -71.76 -19.77 -7.19
C GLY A 155 -70.57 -19.23 -8.00
N TYR A 156 -69.75 -18.36 -7.42
CA TYR A 156 -68.55 -17.71 -7.98
C TYR A 156 -68.77 -16.69 -9.11
N ILE A 157 -69.77 -16.91 -9.96
CA ILE A 157 -69.95 -16.18 -11.24
C ILE A 157 -71.28 -15.42 -11.34
N VAL A 158 -72.17 -15.61 -10.37
CA VAL A 158 -73.50 -15.00 -10.39
C VAL A 158 -73.41 -13.63 -9.71
N PRO A 159 -73.60 -12.52 -10.45
CA PRO A 159 -73.55 -11.19 -9.85
C PRO A 159 -74.84 -10.91 -9.09
N GLU A 160 -74.73 -10.27 -7.92
CA GLU A 160 -75.83 -9.76 -7.12
C GLU A 160 -75.69 -8.24 -6.98
N TRP A 161 -76.77 -7.51 -7.26
CA TRP A 161 -76.78 -6.07 -7.05
C TRP A 161 -76.75 -5.73 -5.55
N VAL A 162 -75.97 -4.71 -5.18
CA VAL A 162 -75.84 -4.23 -3.80
C VAL A 162 -76.63 -2.94 -3.66
N GLU A 163 -77.73 -2.98 -2.88
CA GLU A 163 -78.61 -1.82 -2.68
C GLU A 163 -78.11 -0.87 -1.58
N ASN A 164 -77.12 -1.29 -0.78
CA ASN A 164 -76.71 -0.56 0.41
C ASN A 164 -75.69 0.55 0.09
N ASN A 165 -76.14 1.80 0.07
CA ASN A 165 -75.32 2.98 -0.20
C ASN A 165 -74.26 3.26 0.90
N THR A 166 -74.40 2.72 2.10
CA THR A 166 -73.47 3.04 3.21
C THR A 166 -72.06 2.49 2.98
N ILE A 167 -71.91 1.43 2.19
CA ILE A 167 -70.60 0.82 1.90
C ILE A 167 -69.69 1.83 1.17
N LEU A 168 -70.22 2.57 0.20
CA LEU A 168 -69.45 3.58 -0.52
C LEU A 168 -69.08 4.76 0.39
N ASP A 169 -69.95 5.16 1.31
CA ASP A 169 -69.66 6.20 2.29
C ASP A 169 -68.51 5.77 3.23
N ASP A 170 -68.50 4.52 3.67
CA ASP A 170 -67.44 3.98 4.54
C ASP A 170 -66.12 3.79 3.76
N ILE A 171 -66.17 3.34 2.51
CA ILE A 171 -65.00 3.32 1.62
C ILE A 171 -64.42 4.72 1.46
N ASN A 172 -65.27 5.74 1.27
CA ASN A 172 -64.83 7.12 1.12
C ASN A 172 -64.12 7.64 2.38
N LYS A 173 -64.66 7.34 3.57
CA LYS A 173 -64.02 7.67 4.86
C LYS A 173 -62.65 7.01 5.01
N ILE A 174 -62.53 5.74 4.63
CA ILE A 174 -61.27 4.98 4.73
C ILE A 174 -60.23 5.48 3.71
N TYR A 175 -60.67 5.80 2.49
CA TYR A 175 -59.78 6.27 1.43
C TYR A 175 -59.16 7.63 1.78
N GLY A 176 -59.98 8.55 2.30
CA GLY A 176 -59.54 9.83 2.83
C GLY A 176 -59.20 10.89 1.78
N GLN A 177 -59.68 10.74 0.54
CA GLN A 177 -59.53 11.74 -0.54
C GLN A 177 -60.90 12.14 -1.12
N ASP A 178 -60.95 13.29 -1.79
CA ASP A 178 -62.20 13.89 -2.31
C ASP A 178 -62.88 13.06 -3.42
N SER A 179 -62.13 12.20 -4.13
CA SER A 179 -62.64 11.36 -5.21
C SER A 179 -62.13 9.93 -5.12
N LEU A 180 -63.05 8.96 -5.17
CA LEU A 180 -62.72 7.54 -5.21
C LEU A 180 -62.22 7.12 -6.60
N PRO A 181 -61.24 6.20 -6.68
CA PRO A 181 -60.83 5.56 -7.92
C PRO A 181 -61.98 4.82 -8.61
N THR A 182 -61.94 4.77 -9.95
CA THR A 182 -63.04 4.25 -10.77
C THR A 182 -63.41 2.81 -10.47
N THR A 183 -62.42 1.94 -10.22
CA THR A 183 -62.63 0.53 -9.91
C THR A 183 -62.19 0.23 -8.48
N ILE A 184 -63.10 -0.34 -7.69
CA ILE A 184 -62.90 -0.71 -6.29
C ILE A 184 -63.32 -2.17 -6.11
N ILE A 185 -62.43 -3.00 -5.61
CA ILE A 185 -62.72 -4.39 -5.22
C ILE A 185 -62.67 -4.46 -3.70
N VAL A 186 -63.74 -4.99 -3.08
CA VAL A 186 -63.83 -5.15 -1.62
C VAL A 186 -63.83 -6.63 -1.29
N LEU A 187 -62.89 -7.05 -0.45
CA LEU A 187 -62.66 -8.43 -0.07
C LEU A 187 -62.80 -8.59 1.46
N PRO A 188 -64.01 -8.91 1.98
CA PRO A 188 -64.20 -9.16 3.40
C PRO A 188 -63.53 -10.46 3.83
N LEU A 189 -62.65 -10.39 4.84
CA LEU A 189 -61.83 -11.51 5.33
C LEU A 189 -62.48 -12.12 6.57
N MET A 190 -63.13 -13.27 6.40
CA MET A 190 -63.96 -13.88 7.45
C MET A 190 -63.17 -14.61 8.56
N LYS A 191 -61.91 -14.99 8.31
CA LYS A 191 -61.14 -15.87 9.20
C LYS A 191 -59.81 -15.23 9.58
N PRO A 192 -59.38 -15.28 10.86
CA PRO A 192 -58.11 -14.69 11.31
C PRO A 192 -56.89 -15.21 10.54
N ASN A 193 -56.86 -16.50 10.19
CA ASN A 193 -55.76 -17.06 9.39
C ASN A 193 -55.71 -16.53 7.95
N LYS A 194 -56.82 -16.03 7.41
CA LYS A 194 -56.87 -15.37 6.10
C LYS A 194 -56.44 -13.92 6.19
N VAL A 195 -56.78 -13.23 7.28
CA VAL A 195 -56.26 -11.89 7.62
C VAL A 195 -54.73 -11.92 7.64
N ALA A 196 -54.13 -12.78 8.48
CA ALA A 196 -52.69 -12.91 8.58
C ALA A 196 -52.00 -13.31 7.26
N TYR A 197 -52.63 -14.20 6.47
CA TYR A 197 -52.11 -14.57 5.15
C TYR A 197 -52.12 -13.40 4.16
N VAL A 198 -53.20 -12.62 4.11
CA VAL A 198 -53.31 -11.46 3.20
C VAL A 198 -52.29 -10.40 3.59
N GLU A 199 -52.19 -10.08 4.89
CA GLU A 199 -51.21 -9.14 5.44
C GLU A 199 -49.78 -9.55 5.09
N GLN A 200 -49.43 -10.84 5.25
CA GLN A 200 -48.11 -11.35 4.85
C GLN A 200 -47.87 -11.21 3.34
N VAL A 201 -48.87 -11.50 2.50
CA VAL A 201 -48.72 -11.46 1.04
C VAL A 201 -48.58 -10.04 0.51
N ILE A 202 -49.36 -9.07 1.03
CA ILE A 202 -49.27 -7.66 0.59
C ILE A 202 -47.99 -6.99 1.09
N SER A 203 -47.52 -7.35 2.28
CA SER A 203 -46.25 -6.84 2.84
C SER A 203 -45.01 -7.41 2.14
N ASN A 204 -45.12 -8.56 1.47
CA ASN A 204 -44.02 -9.20 0.74
C ASN A 204 -43.99 -8.87 -0.77
N ILE A 205 -44.68 -7.82 -1.22
CA ILE A 205 -44.60 -7.41 -2.63
C ILE A 205 -43.27 -6.70 -2.87
N HIS A 206 -42.44 -7.25 -3.76
CA HIS A 206 -41.15 -6.65 -4.12
C HIS A 206 -41.34 -5.39 -5.00
N PRO A 207 -40.67 -4.26 -4.67
CA PRO A 207 -40.72 -3.03 -5.47
C PRO A 207 -40.40 -3.25 -6.96
N GLU A 208 -39.47 -4.17 -7.24
CA GLU A 208 -38.95 -4.47 -8.56
C GLU A 208 -39.99 -5.03 -9.53
N VAL A 209 -41.15 -5.49 -9.03
CA VAL A 209 -42.30 -5.87 -9.89
C VAL A 209 -42.64 -4.73 -10.86
N LEU A 210 -42.65 -3.48 -10.39
CA LEU A 210 -42.99 -2.32 -11.22
C LEU A 210 -42.01 -2.07 -12.38
N MET A 211 -40.76 -2.56 -12.29
CA MET A 211 -39.77 -2.38 -13.35
C MET A 211 -40.15 -3.14 -14.63
N PHE A 212 -40.93 -4.20 -14.48
CA PHE A 212 -41.28 -5.11 -15.57
C PHE A 212 -42.75 -4.99 -16.00
N LEU A 213 -43.53 -4.16 -15.29
CA LEU A 213 -44.85 -3.75 -15.74
C LEU A 213 -44.75 -2.62 -16.77
N THR A 214 -45.70 -2.60 -17.71
CA THR A 214 -45.73 -1.65 -18.82
C THR A 214 -46.67 -0.49 -18.59
N LYS A 215 -47.77 -0.68 -17.85
CA LYS A 215 -48.79 0.35 -17.59
C LYS A 215 -48.76 0.86 -16.16
N ILE A 216 -48.83 -0.03 -15.16
CA ILE A 216 -48.86 0.38 -13.75
C ILE A 216 -47.55 1.09 -13.38
N ARG A 217 -47.66 2.31 -12.83
CA ARG A 217 -46.51 3.13 -12.42
C ARG A 217 -46.46 3.41 -10.93
N HIS A 218 -47.57 3.24 -10.23
CA HIS A 218 -47.65 3.42 -8.78
C HIS A 218 -48.35 2.23 -8.13
N LEU A 219 -47.76 1.72 -7.06
CA LEU A 219 -48.28 0.63 -6.24
C LEU A 219 -48.15 1.03 -4.76
N SER A 220 -49.26 1.03 -4.02
CA SER A 220 -49.25 1.33 -2.59
C SER A 220 -49.99 0.29 -1.76
N VAL A 221 -49.53 0.10 -0.52
CA VAL A 221 -50.10 -0.80 0.48
C VAL A 221 -50.25 -0.02 1.79
N ARG A 222 -51.49 0.09 2.28
CA ARG A 222 -51.84 0.78 3.53
C ARG A 222 -52.55 -0.18 4.47
N ILE A 223 -52.19 -0.15 5.76
CA ILE A 223 -52.90 -0.87 6.81
C ILE A 223 -53.48 0.17 7.76
N VAL A 224 -54.80 0.24 7.84
CA VAL A 224 -55.55 1.18 8.67
C VAL A 224 -55.90 0.50 9.98
N THR A 225 -55.35 1.01 11.08
CA THR A 225 -55.66 0.57 12.45
C THR A 225 -56.45 1.65 13.19
N ASN A 226 -57.30 1.23 14.13
CA ASN A 226 -58.27 2.13 14.78
C ASN A 226 -57.65 3.14 15.78
N GLU A 227 -56.33 3.15 15.97
CA GLU A 227 -55.67 3.94 17.03
C GLU A 227 -54.85 5.15 16.52
N THR A 228 -54.55 5.28 15.22
CA THR A 228 -53.91 6.47 14.62
C THR A 228 -54.23 6.61 13.12
N LEU A 229 -54.13 7.83 12.58
CA LEU A 229 -54.32 8.12 11.14
C LEU A 229 -53.38 7.21 10.32
N GLY A 230 -53.97 6.21 9.65
CA GLY A 230 -53.33 5.03 9.05
C GLY A 230 -51.83 5.10 8.74
N ASP A 231 -51.06 4.21 9.35
CA ASP A 231 -49.67 3.98 9.00
C ASP A 231 -49.61 3.42 7.57
N THR A 232 -49.07 4.22 6.65
CA THR A 232 -48.73 3.72 5.31
C THR A 232 -47.59 2.73 5.48
N VAL A 233 -47.87 1.45 5.21
CA VAL A 233 -46.89 0.38 5.41
C VAL A 233 -45.85 0.37 4.30
N TYR A 234 -46.26 0.70 3.08
CA TYR A 234 -45.40 0.61 1.91
C TYR A 234 -45.98 1.39 0.73
N THR A 235 -45.20 2.24 0.08
CA THR A 235 -45.58 2.89 -1.18
C THR A 235 -44.41 2.86 -2.14
N VAL A 236 -44.65 2.37 -3.35
CA VAL A 236 -43.64 2.30 -4.40
C VAL A 236 -44.14 2.93 -5.68
N SER A 237 -43.30 3.75 -6.28
CA SER A 237 -43.51 4.26 -7.62
C SER A 237 -42.29 4.04 -8.49
N VAL A 238 -42.53 3.82 -9.78
CA VAL A 238 -41.47 3.74 -10.78
C VAL A 238 -41.47 5.02 -11.61
N SER A 239 -40.29 5.61 -11.75
CA SER A 239 -40.09 6.79 -12.59
C SER A 239 -40.37 6.49 -14.07
N PRO A 240 -40.59 7.52 -14.89
CA PRO A 240 -40.41 7.38 -16.33
C PRO A 240 -39.02 6.82 -16.66
N LYS A 241 -38.91 6.10 -17.79
CA LYS A 241 -37.63 5.63 -18.31
C LYS A 241 -36.76 6.85 -18.67
N ILE A 242 -35.59 6.97 -18.05
CA ILE A 242 -34.61 8.01 -18.37
C ILE A 242 -33.39 7.40 -19.06
N ASN A 243 -32.57 8.23 -19.72
CA ASN A 243 -31.39 7.78 -20.48
C ASN A 243 -31.70 6.67 -21.49
N PHE A 244 -32.92 6.70 -22.06
CA PHE A 244 -33.37 5.68 -23.00
C PHE A 244 -32.55 5.71 -24.29
N ARG A 245 -32.03 4.56 -24.68
CA ARG A 245 -31.25 4.34 -25.90
C ARG A 245 -31.75 3.08 -26.60
N THR A 246 -31.85 3.13 -27.91
CA THR A 246 -32.17 1.97 -28.75
C THR A 246 -30.95 1.63 -29.59
N MET A 247 -30.59 0.35 -29.63
CA MET A 247 -29.51 -0.19 -30.44
C MET A 247 -30.11 -1.12 -31.49
N GLU A 248 -30.48 -0.57 -32.64
CA GLU A 248 -31.17 -1.30 -33.72
C GLU A 248 -30.37 -2.52 -34.20
N SER A 249 -29.05 -2.40 -34.30
CA SER A 249 -28.16 -3.50 -34.74
C SER A 249 -28.17 -4.71 -33.80
N MET A 250 -28.56 -4.53 -32.54
CA MET A 250 -28.62 -5.58 -31.51
C MET A 250 -30.05 -5.96 -31.15
N ASN A 251 -31.06 -5.30 -31.75
CA ASN A 251 -32.47 -5.40 -31.35
C ASN A 251 -32.65 -5.22 -29.83
N ALA A 252 -32.00 -4.18 -29.29
CA ALA A 252 -31.90 -3.94 -27.86
C ALA A 252 -32.29 -2.51 -27.47
N GLU A 253 -32.67 -2.33 -26.21
CA GLU A 253 -32.97 -1.07 -25.55
C GLU A 253 -32.21 -1.00 -24.21
N SER A 254 -31.70 0.18 -23.87
CA SER A 254 -31.09 0.46 -22.57
C SER A 254 -31.74 1.69 -21.94
N TYR A 255 -32.04 1.64 -20.65
CA TYR A 255 -32.62 2.76 -19.92
C TYR A 255 -32.38 2.64 -18.42
N THR A 256 -32.54 3.74 -17.68
CA THR A 256 -32.48 3.76 -16.22
C THR A 256 -33.88 3.90 -15.64
N LEU A 257 -34.16 3.15 -14.57
CA LEU A 257 -35.38 3.26 -13.77
C LEU A 257 -35.03 3.65 -12.34
N HIS A 258 -35.84 4.53 -11.76
CA HIS A 258 -35.82 4.82 -10.32
C HIS A 258 -37.08 4.24 -9.68
N LEU A 259 -36.88 3.49 -8.61
CA LEU A 259 -37.93 3.02 -7.72
C LEU A 259 -37.89 3.89 -6.45
N SER A 260 -38.94 4.67 -6.25
CA SER A 260 -39.15 5.41 -5.01
C SER A 260 -39.92 4.53 -4.04
N ALA A 261 -39.22 3.94 -3.09
CA ALA A 261 -39.74 3.19 -1.93
C ALA A 261 -39.23 3.84 -0.62
N ASP A 262 -39.21 3.12 0.51
CA ASP A 262 -38.56 3.56 1.76
C ASP A 262 -37.08 3.95 1.57
N LYS A 263 -36.43 3.33 0.57
CA LYS A 263 -35.12 3.71 0.05
C LYS A 263 -35.24 3.90 -1.46
N GLU A 264 -34.80 5.05 -1.95
CA GLU A 264 -34.67 5.26 -3.40
C GLU A 264 -33.67 4.25 -3.96
N SER A 265 -34.14 3.40 -4.88
CA SER A 265 -33.30 2.43 -5.59
C SER A 265 -33.30 2.77 -7.07
N SER A 266 -32.18 2.57 -7.77
CA SER A 266 -32.13 2.78 -9.21
C SER A 266 -31.44 1.65 -9.95
N TYR A 267 -31.89 1.36 -11.17
CA TYR A 267 -31.47 0.22 -11.96
C TYR A 267 -31.15 0.66 -13.38
N SER A 268 -29.99 0.23 -13.88
CA SER A 268 -29.67 0.24 -15.30
C SER A 268 -30.26 -1.02 -15.94
N VAL A 269 -31.23 -0.85 -16.82
CA VAL A 269 -31.97 -1.93 -17.46
C VAL A 269 -31.50 -2.08 -18.90
N TRP A 270 -31.26 -3.33 -19.30
CA TRP A 270 -30.97 -3.75 -20.65
C TRP A 270 -32.04 -4.73 -21.10
N ARG A 271 -32.72 -4.45 -22.21
CA ARG A 271 -33.72 -5.33 -22.80
C ARG A 271 -33.29 -5.69 -24.20
N GLN A 272 -33.22 -6.98 -24.52
CA GLN A 272 -32.77 -7.45 -25.82
C GLN A 272 -33.63 -8.58 -26.32
N LYS A 273 -33.94 -8.50 -27.62
CA LYS A 273 -34.76 -9.50 -28.30
C LYS A 273 -33.88 -10.47 -29.08
N PHE A 274 -34.19 -11.76 -28.96
CA PHE A 274 -33.45 -12.83 -29.61
C PHE A 274 -34.38 -13.69 -30.46
N PRO A 275 -33.97 -14.13 -31.66
CA PRO A 275 -34.78 -15.04 -32.46
C PRO A 275 -34.95 -16.39 -31.75
N ILE A 276 -36.15 -16.95 -31.81
CA ILE A 276 -36.43 -18.26 -31.23
C ILE A 276 -35.85 -19.36 -32.13
N MET A 277 -35.02 -20.23 -31.55
CA MET A 277 -34.49 -21.38 -32.27
C MET A 277 -35.60 -22.43 -32.48
N SER A 278 -35.62 -23.05 -33.66
CA SER A 278 -36.67 -24.03 -34.04
C SER A 278 -36.77 -25.21 -33.08
N GLU A 279 -35.66 -25.60 -32.45
CA GLU A 279 -35.57 -26.67 -31.45
C GLU A 279 -36.14 -26.30 -30.06
N ASN A 280 -36.38 -25.01 -29.80
CA ASN A 280 -36.94 -24.54 -28.53
C ASN A 280 -38.39 -24.03 -28.68
N ALA A 281 -38.95 -24.09 -29.89
CA ALA A 281 -40.31 -23.65 -30.18
C ALA A 281 -41.34 -24.60 -29.54
N VAL A 282 -42.32 -24.04 -28.80
CA VAL A 282 -43.35 -24.82 -28.10
C VAL A 282 -44.72 -24.59 -28.74
N VAL A 283 -45.34 -25.67 -29.22
CA VAL A 283 -46.69 -25.64 -29.82
C VAL A 283 -47.71 -25.03 -28.85
N GLY A 284 -48.38 -23.95 -29.28
CA GLY A 284 -49.43 -23.26 -28.52
C GLY A 284 -48.99 -21.97 -27.81
N ARG A 285 -47.70 -21.65 -27.76
CA ARG A 285 -47.21 -20.30 -27.46
C ARG A 285 -46.90 -19.58 -28.78
N LYS A 286 -47.81 -18.68 -29.18
CA LYS A 286 -47.84 -17.88 -30.41
C LYS A 286 -47.96 -18.71 -31.71
N ALA A 287 -48.96 -18.37 -32.52
CA ALA A 287 -49.50 -19.23 -33.56
C ALA A 287 -48.72 -19.24 -34.89
N ASP A 288 -47.72 -18.35 -35.05
CA ASP A 288 -46.94 -18.22 -36.28
C ASP A 288 -45.44 -18.18 -35.95
N VAL A 289 -44.66 -19.07 -36.55
CA VAL A 289 -43.24 -19.32 -36.22
C VAL A 289 -42.30 -18.27 -36.85
N GLU A 290 -42.77 -17.51 -37.84
CA GLU A 290 -41.90 -16.72 -38.72
C GLU A 290 -41.42 -15.37 -38.15
N GLU A 291 -41.97 -14.90 -37.01
CA GLU A 291 -41.53 -13.64 -36.35
C GLU A 291 -41.46 -13.78 -34.81
N GLN A 292 -41.05 -14.93 -34.28
CA GLN A 292 -40.99 -15.13 -32.84
C GLN A 292 -39.64 -14.70 -32.24
N GLU A 293 -39.71 -13.87 -31.20
CA GLU A 293 -38.54 -13.38 -30.45
C GLU A 293 -38.72 -13.65 -28.94
N TRP A 294 -37.63 -14.07 -28.28
CA TRP A 294 -37.50 -14.02 -26.82
C TRP A 294 -37.10 -12.63 -26.38
N ASP A 295 -37.76 -12.14 -25.33
CA ASP A 295 -37.47 -10.85 -24.73
C ASP A 295 -36.73 -11.08 -23.41
N VAL A 296 -35.43 -10.78 -23.40
CA VAL A 296 -34.56 -10.96 -22.24
C VAL A 296 -34.21 -9.59 -21.68
N THR A 297 -34.62 -9.36 -20.44
CA THR A 297 -34.31 -8.13 -19.71
C THR A 297 -33.35 -8.43 -18.56
N LEU A 298 -32.24 -7.69 -18.51
CA LEU A 298 -31.27 -7.70 -17.42
C LEU A 298 -31.35 -6.36 -16.68
N ALA A 299 -31.44 -6.38 -15.35
CA ALA A 299 -31.42 -5.16 -14.56
C ALA A 299 -30.27 -5.15 -13.55
N PHE A 300 -29.43 -4.13 -13.67
CA PHE A 300 -28.24 -3.91 -12.87
C PHE A 300 -28.51 -2.77 -11.86
N PRO A 301 -28.52 -3.03 -10.55
CA PRO A 301 -28.69 -1.98 -9.56
C PRO A 301 -27.54 -0.97 -9.60
N ASN A 302 -27.86 0.28 -9.30
CA ASN A 302 -26.93 1.40 -9.30
C ASN A 302 -26.38 1.74 -7.90
N GLN A 303 -26.84 1.04 -6.84
CA GLN A 303 -26.44 1.24 -5.45
C GLN A 303 -25.91 -0.07 -4.84
N ASP A 304 -25.23 0.01 -3.68
CA ASP A 304 -24.66 -1.14 -2.99
C ASP A 304 -25.73 -2.18 -2.60
N TRP A 305 -25.44 -3.44 -2.94
CA TRP A 305 -26.31 -4.61 -2.75
C TRP A 305 -26.84 -4.74 -1.31
N PRO A 306 -28.15 -4.88 -1.10
CA PRO A 306 -28.63 -5.77 -0.05
C PRO A 306 -28.39 -7.21 -0.52
N ARG A 307 -27.66 -8.00 0.29
CA ARG A 307 -27.04 -9.30 -0.04
C ARG A 307 -27.93 -10.41 -0.64
N TYR A 308 -29.24 -10.24 -0.83
CA TYR A 308 -30.08 -11.25 -1.45
C TYR A 308 -31.27 -10.56 -2.14
N SER A 309 -31.25 -10.48 -3.48
CA SER A 309 -32.42 -10.15 -4.28
C SER A 309 -32.75 -11.31 -5.22
N ASP A 310 -34.03 -11.52 -5.45
CA ASP A 310 -34.58 -12.60 -6.28
C ASP A 310 -34.04 -12.46 -7.71
N GLY A 311 -33.13 -13.35 -8.11
CA GLY A 311 -32.36 -13.16 -9.35
C GLY A 311 -33.13 -13.49 -10.63
N LEU A 312 -34.38 -13.93 -10.52
CA LEU A 312 -35.15 -14.42 -11.65
C LEU A 312 -36.63 -14.06 -11.58
N TYR A 313 -37.11 -13.44 -12.66
CA TYR A 313 -38.48 -13.00 -12.83
C TYR A 313 -39.09 -13.67 -14.05
N ALA A 314 -40.39 -13.95 -13.96
CA ALA A 314 -41.26 -14.28 -15.08
C ALA A 314 -42.45 -13.32 -15.05
N TYR A 315 -42.17 -12.05 -15.38
CA TYR A 315 -42.97 -10.85 -15.11
C TYR A 315 -43.10 -10.51 -13.62
N PHE A 316 -43.33 -11.51 -12.79
CA PHE A 316 -43.34 -11.43 -11.33
C PHE A 316 -42.14 -12.18 -10.73
N PRO A 317 -41.73 -11.85 -9.48
CA PRO A 317 -40.63 -12.52 -8.81
C PRO A 317 -40.92 -14.01 -8.62
N THR A 318 -39.87 -14.80 -8.75
CA THR A 318 -39.83 -16.22 -8.39
C THR A 318 -39.02 -16.41 -7.12
N ASP A 319 -39.20 -17.52 -6.43
CA ASP A 319 -38.48 -17.85 -5.19
C ASP A 319 -37.10 -18.49 -5.50
N MET A 320 -36.60 -18.34 -6.74
CA MET A 320 -35.32 -18.88 -7.19
C MET A 320 -34.19 -17.87 -7.00
N LEU A 321 -33.40 -18.08 -5.95
CA LEU A 321 -32.19 -17.31 -5.66
C LEU A 321 -31.02 -17.78 -6.56
N THR A 322 -30.67 -16.97 -7.55
CA THR A 322 -29.62 -17.31 -8.53
C THR A 322 -28.21 -16.99 -8.03
N ASN A 323 -28.07 -16.13 -7.01
CA ASN A 323 -26.80 -15.50 -6.57
C ASN A 323 -26.12 -14.64 -7.65
N PHE A 324 -26.84 -14.30 -8.72
CA PHE A 324 -26.33 -13.34 -9.70
C PHE A 324 -26.49 -11.92 -9.18
N PRO A 325 -25.46 -11.07 -9.34
CA PRO A 325 -25.56 -9.67 -9.01
C PRO A 325 -26.23 -8.90 -10.16
N PHE A 326 -27.40 -9.35 -10.59
CA PHE A 326 -28.32 -8.67 -11.49
C PHE A 326 -29.61 -9.49 -11.60
N ILE A 327 -30.70 -8.84 -11.96
CA ILE A 327 -32.00 -9.50 -12.15
C ILE A 327 -32.11 -9.98 -13.60
N ILE A 328 -32.57 -11.21 -13.80
CA ILE A 328 -32.95 -11.75 -15.10
C ILE A 328 -34.47 -11.81 -15.19
N GLN A 329 -35.04 -11.19 -16.21
CA GLN A 329 -36.47 -11.20 -16.52
C GLN A 329 -36.68 -11.72 -17.96
N ALA A 330 -37.58 -12.68 -18.13
CA ALA A 330 -38.04 -13.15 -19.44
C ALA A 330 -39.38 -13.90 -19.33
N ASP A 331 -39.97 -14.29 -20.46
CA ASP A 331 -41.19 -15.12 -20.49
C ASP A 331 -40.89 -16.60 -20.14
N PHE A 332 -40.39 -16.87 -18.93
CA PHE A 332 -40.11 -18.23 -18.49
C PHE A 332 -41.39 -19.05 -18.24
N ILE A 333 -41.33 -20.34 -18.54
CA ILE A 333 -42.32 -21.32 -18.11
C ILE A 333 -42.09 -21.65 -16.64
N THR A 334 -43.07 -21.36 -15.80
CA THR A 334 -43.03 -21.64 -14.36
C THR A 334 -43.77 -22.92 -13.98
N ALA A 335 -43.48 -23.44 -12.79
CA ALA A 335 -44.35 -24.40 -12.12
C ALA A 335 -45.76 -23.80 -11.89
N PRO A 336 -46.79 -24.62 -11.61
CA PRO A 336 -48.12 -24.13 -11.26
C PRO A 336 -48.14 -23.14 -10.08
N SER A 337 -47.18 -23.27 -9.14
CA SER A 337 -46.95 -22.32 -8.04
C SER A 337 -46.51 -20.94 -8.47
N ARG A 338 -45.88 -20.84 -9.65
CA ARG A 338 -45.10 -19.70 -10.11
C ARG A 338 -43.94 -19.32 -9.19
N GLU A 339 -43.58 -20.16 -8.21
CA GLU A 339 -42.45 -19.94 -7.30
C GLU A 339 -41.13 -20.36 -7.95
N THR A 340 -41.17 -21.27 -8.94
CA THR A 340 -39.97 -21.78 -9.62
C THR A 340 -40.14 -21.80 -11.13
N ILE A 341 -39.06 -21.59 -11.86
CA ILE A 341 -39.00 -21.85 -13.30
C ILE A 341 -38.68 -23.32 -13.58
N LEU A 342 -39.24 -23.87 -14.64
CA LEU A 342 -39.00 -25.26 -15.06
C LEU A 342 -37.73 -25.33 -15.92
N LEU A 343 -36.58 -25.54 -15.29
CA LEU A 343 -35.26 -25.58 -15.95
C LEU A 343 -35.10 -26.72 -16.99
N ASP A 344 -35.96 -27.73 -16.94
CA ASP A 344 -36.00 -28.86 -17.88
C ASP A 344 -36.68 -28.51 -19.21
N LYS A 345 -37.40 -27.38 -19.29
CA LYS A 345 -38.10 -26.99 -20.53
C LYS A 345 -37.15 -26.38 -21.54
N GLU A 346 -37.21 -26.89 -22.77
CA GLU A 346 -36.42 -26.40 -23.91
C GLU A 346 -36.59 -24.89 -24.13
N TRP A 347 -37.81 -24.37 -24.00
CA TRP A 347 -38.08 -22.92 -24.03
C TRP A 347 -37.24 -22.12 -23.03
N ASN A 348 -37.21 -22.55 -21.77
CA ASN A 348 -36.44 -21.87 -20.72
C ASN A 348 -34.93 -22.03 -20.95
N GLN A 349 -34.51 -23.18 -21.46
CA GLN A 349 -33.10 -23.41 -21.80
C GLN A 349 -32.65 -22.47 -22.92
N GLY A 350 -33.44 -22.29 -23.97
CA GLY A 350 -33.18 -21.33 -25.04
C GLY A 350 -33.04 -19.90 -24.54
N ILE A 351 -33.96 -19.45 -23.66
CA ILE A 351 -33.86 -18.13 -23.01
C ILE A 351 -32.55 -17.99 -22.21
N LEU A 352 -32.21 -18.98 -21.38
CA LEU A 352 -31.00 -18.94 -20.56
C LEU A 352 -29.72 -18.93 -21.41
N GLU A 353 -29.72 -19.56 -22.59
CA GLU A 353 -28.60 -19.51 -23.53
C GLU A 353 -28.39 -18.13 -24.16
N CYS A 354 -29.43 -17.28 -24.18
CA CYS A 354 -29.32 -15.89 -24.64
C CYS A 354 -28.72 -14.94 -23.60
N VAL A 355 -28.83 -15.28 -22.29
CA VAL A 355 -28.39 -14.41 -21.19
C VAL A 355 -26.91 -14.01 -21.27
N PRO A 356 -25.93 -14.87 -21.65
CA PRO A 356 -24.54 -14.45 -21.73
C PRO A 356 -24.28 -13.45 -22.84
N ALA A 357 -24.99 -13.56 -23.98
CA ALA A 357 -24.89 -12.57 -25.04
C ALA A 357 -25.49 -11.23 -24.58
N ALA A 358 -26.70 -11.27 -24.01
CA ALA A 358 -27.37 -10.08 -23.47
C ALA A 358 -26.53 -9.38 -22.40
N PHE A 359 -25.91 -10.15 -21.51
CA PHE A 359 -25.03 -9.62 -20.48
C PHE A 359 -23.84 -8.89 -21.11
N MET A 360 -23.17 -9.49 -22.09
CA MET A 360 -22.00 -8.88 -22.71
C MET A 360 -22.34 -7.58 -23.45
N ASP A 361 -23.46 -7.55 -24.17
CA ASP A 361 -23.88 -6.35 -24.91
C ASP A 361 -24.30 -5.23 -23.93
N ALA A 362 -25.02 -5.58 -22.86
CA ALA A 362 -25.36 -4.67 -21.78
C ALA A 362 -24.10 -4.11 -21.10
N PHE A 363 -23.21 -5.00 -20.70
CA PHE A 363 -22.00 -4.68 -19.96
C PHE A 363 -21.06 -3.77 -20.77
N LYS A 364 -20.86 -4.06 -22.06
CA LYS A 364 -20.09 -3.18 -22.96
C LYS A 364 -20.72 -1.81 -23.09
N THR A 365 -22.04 -1.74 -23.26
CA THR A 365 -22.74 -0.46 -23.38
C THR A 365 -22.63 0.37 -22.09
N LEU A 366 -22.73 -0.29 -20.93
CA LEU A 366 -22.56 0.34 -19.63
C LEU A 366 -21.13 0.84 -19.42
N ILE A 367 -20.11 0.09 -19.84
CA ILE A 367 -18.69 0.51 -19.78
C ILE A 367 -18.41 1.68 -20.73
N ILE A 368 -18.89 1.62 -21.98
CA ILE A 368 -18.69 2.70 -22.96
C ILE A 368 -19.40 3.98 -22.54
N GLY A 369 -20.55 3.86 -21.87
CA GLY A 369 -21.32 4.99 -21.35
C GLY A 369 -20.74 5.65 -20.09
N LEU A 370 -19.58 5.22 -19.60
CA LEU A 370 -18.94 5.81 -18.43
C LEU A 370 -18.25 7.13 -18.77
N ASP A 371 -18.55 8.18 -18.00
CA ASP A 371 -17.85 9.48 -18.05
C ASP A 371 -16.44 9.42 -17.39
N GLY A 372 -15.77 8.26 -17.42
CA GLY A 372 -14.46 8.04 -16.77
C GLY A 372 -14.49 7.90 -15.25
N SER A 373 -15.67 7.84 -14.61
CA SER A 373 -15.80 7.69 -13.16
C SER A 373 -15.50 6.27 -12.67
N THR A 374 -14.55 6.15 -11.75
CA THR A 374 -14.04 4.87 -11.24
C THR A 374 -15.03 4.14 -10.34
N SER A 375 -15.88 4.88 -9.64
CA SER A 375 -16.96 4.29 -8.83
C SER A 375 -18.01 3.60 -9.71
N SER A 376 -18.28 4.15 -10.90
CA SER A 376 -19.23 3.57 -11.84
C SER A 376 -18.69 2.29 -12.49
N LEU A 377 -17.38 2.26 -12.78
CA LEU A 377 -16.70 1.09 -13.29
C LEU A 377 -16.65 -0.06 -12.27
N ALA A 378 -16.30 0.25 -11.02
CA ALA A 378 -16.31 -0.73 -9.93
C ALA A 378 -17.69 -1.35 -9.72
N ARG A 379 -18.74 -0.52 -9.76
CA ARG A 379 -20.12 -0.98 -9.68
C ARG A 379 -20.50 -1.94 -10.80
N ILE A 380 -20.16 -1.60 -12.05
CA ILE A 380 -20.43 -2.46 -13.20
C ILE A 380 -19.66 -3.78 -13.07
N LEU A 381 -18.40 -3.74 -12.66
CA LEU A 381 -17.61 -4.96 -12.44
C LEU A 381 -18.06 -5.76 -11.21
N GLY A 382 -18.72 -5.14 -10.24
CA GLY A 382 -19.42 -5.81 -9.15
C GLY A 382 -20.63 -6.64 -9.63
N SER A 383 -21.15 -6.38 -10.83
CA SER A 383 -22.22 -7.17 -11.44
C SER A 383 -21.75 -8.48 -12.11
N LEU A 384 -20.50 -8.87 -11.89
CA LEU A 384 -19.95 -10.10 -12.44
C LEU A 384 -20.41 -11.34 -11.64
N PRO A 385 -20.99 -12.36 -12.28
CA PRO A 385 -21.58 -13.52 -11.60
C PRO A 385 -20.51 -14.55 -11.19
N PHE A 386 -19.66 -14.19 -10.23
CA PHE A 386 -18.61 -15.09 -9.71
C PHE A 386 -19.09 -16.00 -8.57
N GLU A 387 -20.25 -15.72 -7.97
CA GLU A 387 -20.79 -16.53 -6.89
C GLU A 387 -21.48 -17.79 -7.41
N ASN A 388 -21.27 -18.89 -6.70
CA ASN A 388 -21.90 -20.16 -7.03
C ASN A 388 -23.38 -20.13 -6.69
N SER A 389 -24.22 -20.44 -7.68
CA SER A 389 -25.66 -20.62 -7.50
C SER A 389 -25.99 -22.02 -6.97
N PRO A 390 -27.03 -22.19 -6.12
CA PRO A 390 -27.49 -23.50 -5.67
C PRO A 390 -28.12 -24.34 -6.81
N PHE A 391 -28.49 -23.71 -7.92
CA PHE A 391 -29.13 -24.36 -9.06
C PHE A 391 -28.11 -24.72 -10.14
N ARG A 392 -27.94 -26.01 -10.43
CA ARG A 392 -26.88 -26.55 -11.32
C ARG A 392 -26.67 -25.86 -12.67
N ARG A 393 -27.69 -25.21 -13.25
CA ARG A 393 -27.59 -24.56 -14.57
C ARG A 393 -26.94 -23.16 -14.51
N PHE A 394 -27.05 -22.47 -13.39
CA PHE A 394 -26.58 -21.09 -13.24
C PHE A 394 -25.05 -20.96 -13.06
N PRO A 395 -24.32 -21.88 -12.40
CA PRO A 395 -22.85 -21.86 -12.42
C PRO A 395 -22.29 -21.95 -13.84
N TYR A 396 -22.86 -22.83 -14.68
CA TYR A 396 -22.49 -22.93 -16.10
C TYR A 396 -22.78 -21.64 -16.89
N LEU A 397 -23.86 -20.95 -16.54
CA LEU A 397 -24.20 -19.67 -17.14
C LEU A 397 -23.23 -18.55 -16.73
N GLY A 398 -22.86 -18.51 -15.44
CA GLY A 398 -21.82 -17.62 -14.92
C GLY A 398 -20.46 -17.88 -15.58
N GLU A 399 -20.06 -19.15 -15.72
CA GLU A 399 -18.84 -19.55 -16.43
C GLU A 399 -18.83 -19.08 -17.89
N LYS A 400 -19.97 -19.18 -18.61
CA LYS A 400 -20.09 -18.67 -19.98
C LYS A 400 -19.91 -17.15 -20.07
N ILE A 401 -20.49 -16.41 -19.12
CA ILE A 401 -20.35 -14.94 -19.03
C ILE A 401 -18.89 -14.60 -18.78
N VAL A 402 -18.29 -15.21 -17.75
CA VAL A 402 -16.88 -15.01 -17.36
C VAL A 402 -15.93 -15.37 -18.50
N ALA A 403 -16.14 -16.48 -19.20
CA ALA A 403 -15.34 -16.89 -20.36
C ALA A 403 -15.37 -15.87 -21.50
N LYS A 404 -16.53 -15.26 -21.79
CA LYS A 404 -16.64 -14.18 -22.79
C LYS A 404 -15.89 -12.93 -22.35
N LEU A 405 -15.98 -12.55 -21.08
CA LEU A 405 -15.30 -11.37 -20.52
C LEU A 405 -13.78 -11.42 -20.67
N PHE A 406 -13.16 -12.60 -20.53
CA PHE A 406 -11.71 -12.75 -20.71
C PHE A 406 -11.20 -12.39 -22.11
N SER A 407 -12.07 -12.43 -23.12
CA SER A 407 -11.73 -12.12 -24.51
C SER A 407 -11.93 -10.65 -24.89
N GLU A 408 -12.46 -9.83 -23.98
CA GLU A 408 -12.96 -8.49 -24.27
C GLU A 408 -12.15 -7.40 -23.55
N ASN A 409 -12.09 -6.23 -24.17
CA ASN A 409 -11.38 -5.07 -23.63
C ASN A 409 -12.24 -4.37 -22.55
N ILE A 410 -12.17 -4.86 -21.32
CA ILE A 410 -13.03 -4.42 -20.20
C ILE A 410 -12.26 -3.91 -18.98
N VAL A 411 -10.94 -4.11 -18.93
CA VAL A 411 -10.12 -3.73 -17.78
C VAL A 411 -9.43 -2.40 -18.08
N PRO A 412 -9.63 -1.36 -17.25
CA PRO A 412 -9.03 -0.05 -17.50
C PRO A 412 -7.53 -0.08 -17.21
N ILE A 413 -6.74 0.48 -18.12
CA ILE A 413 -5.29 0.59 -17.95
C ILE A 413 -4.88 2.02 -17.59
N GLU A 414 -3.76 2.16 -16.89
CA GLU A 414 -3.18 3.46 -16.58
C GLU A 414 -2.57 4.06 -17.85
N THR A 415 -3.14 5.19 -18.29
CA THR A 415 -2.64 5.96 -19.44
C THR A 415 -2.14 7.34 -19.04
N TYR A 416 -2.37 7.78 -17.80
CA TYR A 416 -2.13 9.15 -17.33
C TYR A 416 -2.78 10.25 -18.19
N THR A 417 -3.74 9.88 -19.04
CA THR A 417 -4.56 10.79 -19.87
C THR A 417 -6.00 10.77 -19.39
N GLU A 418 -6.78 11.80 -19.76
CA GLU A 418 -8.23 11.83 -19.46
C GLU A 418 -9.01 10.73 -20.21
N GLN A 419 -8.42 10.14 -21.27
CA GLN A 419 -9.04 9.06 -22.01
C GLN A 419 -8.72 7.71 -21.38
N GLN A 420 -9.77 7.07 -20.86
CA GLN A 420 -9.68 5.73 -20.32
C GLN A 420 -9.56 4.70 -21.45
N GLN A 421 -8.50 3.91 -21.44
CA GLN A 421 -8.29 2.81 -22.37
C GLN A 421 -8.56 1.49 -21.66
N PHE A 422 -9.08 0.52 -22.42
CA PHE A 422 -9.45 -0.79 -21.90
C PHE A 422 -8.69 -1.90 -22.63
N CYS A 423 -8.24 -2.90 -21.87
CA CYS A 423 -7.56 -4.09 -22.37
C CYS A 423 -8.21 -5.36 -21.83
N LYS A 424 -7.79 -6.51 -22.35
CA LYS A 424 -8.26 -7.81 -21.87
C LYS A 424 -7.68 -8.09 -20.49
N PRO A 425 -8.41 -8.78 -19.59
CA PRO A 425 -7.91 -9.12 -18.26
C PRO A 425 -6.53 -9.81 -18.28
N GLY A 426 -6.29 -10.71 -19.23
CA GLY A 426 -5.02 -11.43 -19.37
C GLY A 426 -3.82 -10.56 -19.78
N GLU A 427 -4.07 -9.37 -20.32
CA GLU A 427 -3.08 -8.41 -20.81
C GLU A 427 -2.75 -7.32 -19.77
N VAL A 428 -3.38 -7.35 -18.60
CA VAL A 428 -3.23 -6.31 -17.56
C VAL A 428 -2.63 -6.90 -16.28
N SER A 429 -1.74 -6.13 -15.65
CA SER A 429 -1.09 -6.47 -14.40
C SER A 429 -1.29 -5.40 -13.34
N ARG A 430 -1.25 -5.83 -12.08
CA ARG A 430 -1.38 -5.00 -10.88
C ARG A 430 -0.02 -4.59 -10.35
N LEU A 431 0.04 -3.49 -9.60
CA LEU A 431 1.22 -3.06 -8.87
C LEU A 431 1.00 -3.18 -7.36
N LEU A 432 2.08 -3.35 -6.61
CA LEU A 432 2.01 -3.25 -5.16
C LEU A 432 1.53 -1.84 -4.75
N PRO A 433 0.56 -1.71 -3.83
CA PRO A 433 0.04 -0.41 -3.41
C PRO A 433 1.11 0.58 -2.94
N GLU A 434 2.16 0.10 -2.27
CA GLU A 434 3.28 0.94 -1.83
C GLU A 434 4.07 1.52 -3.01
N PHE A 435 4.18 0.79 -4.12
CA PHE A 435 4.83 1.30 -5.33
C PHE A 435 3.96 2.28 -6.09
N TRP A 436 2.63 2.09 -6.09
CA TRP A 436 1.69 3.10 -6.59
C TRP A 436 1.89 4.45 -5.90
N ASN A 437 2.02 4.46 -4.57
CA ASN A 437 2.27 5.68 -3.83
C ASN A 437 3.57 6.40 -4.28
N ILE A 438 4.64 5.63 -4.58
CA ILE A 438 5.89 6.19 -5.11
C ILE A 438 5.67 6.82 -6.49
N LEU A 439 4.97 6.12 -7.40
CA LEU A 439 4.70 6.63 -8.75
C LEU A 439 3.82 7.88 -8.72
N THR A 440 2.79 7.92 -7.87
CA THR A 440 1.92 9.09 -7.70
C THR A 440 2.73 10.30 -7.23
N LYS A 441 3.54 10.16 -6.16
CA LYS A 441 4.40 11.25 -5.67
C LYS A 441 5.44 11.68 -6.70
N ALA A 442 6.04 10.74 -7.44
CA ALA A 442 7.01 11.07 -8.48
C ALA A 442 6.37 11.90 -9.60
N ARG A 443 5.12 11.59 -9.96
CA ARG A 443 4.35 12.37 -10.94
C ARG A 443 4.04 13.77 -10.41
N ASP A 444 3.68 13.91 -9.13
CA ASP A 444 3.45 15.22 -8.50
C ASP A 444 4.72 16.08 -8.49
N GLU A 445 5.90 15.46 -8.43
CA GLU A 445 7.21 16.10 -8.60
C GLU A 445 7.59 16.35 -10.09
N GLY A 446 6.72 16.03 -11.04
CA GLY A 446 6.91 16.29 -12.47
C GLY A 446 7.74 15.24 -13.22
N VAL A 447 7.97 14.07 -12.63
CA VAL A 447 8.70 12.98 -13.29
C VAL A 447 7.90 12.40 -14.44
N ASN A 448 8.54 12.27 -15.61
CA ASN A 448 7.95 11.58 -16.75
C ASN A 448 8.00 10.07 -16.51
N LEU A 449 6.83 9.41 -16.53
CA LEU A 449 6.66 7.98 -16.39
C LEU A 449 6.32 7.38 -17.77
N PRO A 450 7.32 7.11 -18.64
CA PRO A 450 7.05 6.62 -19.99
C PRO A 450 6.38 5.24 -19.93
N ASN A 451 5.26 5.10 -20.67
CA ASN A 451 4.44 3.90 -20.85
C ASN A 451 4.80 2.74 -19.92
N LEU A 452 4.07 2.61 -18.81
CA LEU A 452 4.23 1.58 -17.78
C LEU A 452 4.04 0.13 -18.28
N SER A 453 4.09 -0.15 -19.58
CA SER A 453 4.02 -1.51 -20.11
C SER A 453 5.17 -2.37 -19.59
N SER A 454 4.85 -3.61 -19.25
CA SER A 454 5.83 -4.60 -18.83
C SER A 454 6.62 -5.18 -20.00
N HIS A 455 7.77 -5.80 -19.67
CA HIS A 455 8.65 -6.43 -20.66
C HIS A 455 7.98 -7.55 -21.47
N ASP A 456 6.92 -8.16 -20.93
CA ASP A 456 6.07 -9.14 -21.62
C ASP A 456 4.88 -8.50 -22.36
N GLY A 457 4.85 -7.17 -22.48
CA GLY A 457 3.86 -6.40 -23.23
C GLY A 457 2.54 -6.14 -22.48
N ARG A 458 2.40 -6.61 -21.22
CA ARG A 458 1.21 -6.33 -20.40
C ARG A 458 1.16 -4.86 -20.01
N LYS A 459 -0.05 -4.36 -19.83
CA LYS A 459 -0.33 -2.99 -19.37
C LYS A 459 -0.56 -2.99 -17.87
N ILE A 460 -0.47 -1.82 -17.26
CA ILE A 460 -0.73 -1.67 -15.82
C ILE A 460 -2.17 -1.24 -15.63
N LEU A 461 -2.83 -1.86 -14.65
CA LEU A 461 -4.18 -1.50 -14.22
C LEU A 461 -4.23 -0.02 -13.85
N SER A 462 -5.33 0.67 -14.16
CA SER A 462 -5.53 2.06 -13.73
C SER A 462 -5.37 2.19 -12.20
N SER A 463 -4.56 3.13 -11.73
CA SER A 463 -4.29 3.38 -10.30
C SER A 463 -5.56 3.59 -9.48
N SER A 464 -6.55 4.22 -10.09
CA SER A 464 -7.87 4.47 -9.51
C SER A 464 -8.71 3.20 -9.29
N PHE A 465 -8.35 2.09 -9.94
CA PHE A 465 -9.01 0.79 -9.84
C PHE A 465 -8.12 -0.31 -9.22
N ASP A 466 -6.81 -0.10 -9.07
CA ASP A 466 -5.92 -1.02 -8.36
C ASP A 466 -5.95 -0.80 -6.84
N LYS A 467 -7.13 -0.99 -6.25
CA LYS A 467 -7.41 -0.78 -4.82
C LYS A 467 -7.85 -2.06 -4.14
N SER A 468 -7.58 -2.17 -2.84
CA SER A 468 -7.93 -3.35 -2.04
C SER A 468 -9.43 -3.65 -1.99
N GLU A 469 -10.28 -2.61 -2.05
CA GLU A 469 -11.74 -2.76 -2.15
C GLU A 469 -12.19 -3.55 -3.39
N TYR A 470 -11.37 -3.64 -4.44
CA TYR A 470 -11.67 -4.34 -5.67
C TYR A 470 -10.92 -5.67 -5.82
N ASP A 471 -10.14 -6.08 -4.82
CA ASP A 471 -9.30 -7.29 -4.88
C ASP A 471 -10.09 -8.54 -5.27
N GLN A 472 -11.30 -8.73 -4.73
CA GLN A 472 -12.12 -9.89 -5.04
C GLN A 472 -12.45 -9.97 -6.53
N VAL A 473 -12.87 -8.85 -7.13
CA VAL A 473 -13.24 -8.78 -8.54
C VAL A 473 -12.01 -8.92 -9.44
N LEU A 474 -10.92 -8.24 -9.10
CA LEU A 474 -9.65 -8.28 -9.84
C LEU A 474 -9.04 -9.69 -9.85
N ASN A 475 -9.08 -10.38 -8.71
CA ASN A 475 -8.60 -11.75 -8.57
C ASN A 475 -9.47 -12.73 -9.37
N SER A 476 -10.80 -12.55 -9.36
CA SER A 476 -11.72 -13.36 -10.16
C SER A 476 -11.56 -13.14 -11.68
N LEU A 477 -11.17 -11.93 -12.10
CA LEU A 477 -10.74 -11.63 -13.47
C LEU A 477 -9.32 -12.14 -13.79
N GLY A 478 -8.65 -12.81 -12.84
CA GLY A 478 -7.34 -13.43 -13.04
C GLY A 478 -6.18 -12.44 -13.17
N LEU A 479 -6.35 -11.18 -12.77
CA LEU A 479 -5.28 -10.20 -12.79
C LEU A 479 -4.18 -10.58 -11.80
N LYS A 480 -2.93 -10.46 -12.25
CA LYS A 480 -1.74 -10.80 -11.45
C LYS A 480 -0.88 -9.56 -11.24
N TYR A 481 -0.16 -9.53 -10.12
CA TYR A 481 0.90 -8.55 -9.92
C TYR A 481 1.99 -8.72 -10.99
N VAL A 482 2.64 -7.62 -11.35
CA VAL A 482 3.81 -7.62 -12.24
C VAL A 482 4.94 -8.50 -11.68
N ASN A 483 5.78 -9.03 -12.57
CA ASN A 483 7.01 -9.70 -12.18
C ASN A 483 7.94 -8.70 -11.44
N VAL A 484 8.70 -9.19 -10.47
CA VAL A 484 9.72 -8.45 -9.72
C VAL A 484 10.65 -7.61 -10.64
N ASP A 485 11.08 -8.18 -11.77
CA ASP A 485 11.98 -7.50 -12.70
C ASP A 485 11.34 -6.27 -13.38
N TRP A 486 10.02 -6.21 -13.42
CA TRP A 486 9.30 -5.05 -13.92
C TRP A 486 9.61 -3.79 -13.10
N TYR A 487 9.64 -3.92 -11.77
CA TYR A 487 9.95 -2.79 -10.89
C TYR A 487 11.34 -2.23 -11.17
N ALA A 488 12.33 -3.13 -11.36
CA ALA A 488 13.69 -2.74 -11.66
C ALA A 488 13.77 -1.92 -12.97
N ALA A 489 13.05 -2.36 -14.00
CA ALA A 489 13.00 -1.66 -15.27
C ALA A 489 12.25 -0.33 -15.20
N CYS A 490 11.13 -0.28 -14.47
CA CYS A 490 10.36 0.95 -14.25
C CYS A 490 11.22 2.02 -13.56
N ILE A 491 11.92 1.63 -12.49
CA ILE A 491 12.82 2.52 -11.74
C ILE A 491 13.92 3.08 -12.65
N LYS A 492 14.55 2.20 -13.44
CA LYS A 492 15.63 2.58 -14.36
C LYS A 492 15.16 3.48 -15.50
N ASN A 493 14.09 3.09 -16.21
CA ASN A 493 13.62 3.79 -17.40
C ASN A 493 12.98 5.13 -17.09
N SER A 494 12.37 5.26 -15.90
CA SER A 494 11.80 6.53 -15.43
C SER A 494 12.82 7.39 -14.69
N ASN A 495 14.09 6.94 -14.61
CA ASN A 495 15.18 7.61 -13.91
C ASN A 495 14.85 8.04 -12.46
N LEU A 496 14.02 7.24 -11.77
CA LEU A 496 13.45 7.62 -10.47
C LEU A 496 14.53 7.94 -9.42
N VAL A 497 15.71 7.33 -9.51
CA VAL A 497 16.80 7.54 -8.56
C VAL A 497 17.31 8.98 -8.59
N HIS A 498 17.33 9.63 -9.76
CA HIS A 498 17.95 10.95 -9.94
C HIS A 498 16.95 12.09 -10.15
N THR A 499 15.71 11.79 -10.53
CA THR A 499 14.69 12.82 -10.84
C THR A 499 13.83 13.20 -9.65
N VAL A 500 13.68 12.33 -8.66
CA VAL A 500 12.83 12.58 -7.48
C VAL A 500 13.60 13.27 -6.35
N SER A 501 12.86 13.87 -5.41
CA SER A 501 13.38 14.41 -4.15
C SER A 501 14.12 13.35 -3.32
N GLU A 502 15.02 13.79 -2.42
CA GLU A 502 15.71 12.83 -1.54
C GLU A 502 14.75 12.05 -0.66
N ASP A 503 13.68 12.67 -0.17
CA ASP A 503 12.67 12.00 0.66
C ASP A 503 11.98 10.88 -0.11
N LEU A 504 11.55 11.14 -1.35
CA LEU A 504 10.92 10.14 -2.20
C LEU A 504 11.91 9.06 -2.66
N TYR A 505 13.19 9.40 -2.87
CA TYR A 505 14.24 8.43 -3.14
C TYR A 505 14.45 7.47 -1.95
N LEU A 506 14.38 7.97 -0.70
CA LEU A 506 14.45 7.12 0.48
C LEU A 506 13.21 6.25 0.65
N GLU A 507 12.02 6.75 0.31
CA GLU A 507 10.80 5.92 0.24
C GLU A 507 10.93 4.79 -0.80
N LEU A 508 11.51 5.09 -1.97
CA LEU A 508 11.82 4.10 -3.01
C LEU A 508 12.81 3.03 -2.52
N LEU A 509 13.92 3.44 -1.90
CA LEU A 509 14.86 2.48 -1.31
C LEU A 509 14.19 1.65 -0.23
N PHE A 510 13.36 2.27 0.62
CA PHE A 510 12.67 1.58 1.69
C PHE A 510 11.66 0.55 1.16
N PHE A 511 10.97 0.83 0.05
CA PHE A 511 10.15 -0.15 -0.65
C PHE A 511 10.96 -1.38 -1.09
N ILE A 512 12.17 -1.18 -1.60
CA ILE A 512 13.09 -2.28 -1.96
C ILE A 512 13.52 -3.05 -0.72
N VAL A 513 13.88 -2.36 0.36
CA VAL A 513 14.32 -2.96 1.64
C VAL A 513 13.23 -3.83 2.25
N LYS A 514 11.99 -3.32 2.33
CA LYS A 514 10.83 -4.03 2.89
C LYS A 514 10.54 -5.34 2.14
N ASN A 515 10.79 -5.36 0.83
CA ASN A 515 10.53 -6.49 -0.05
C ASN A 515 11.82 -7.23 -0.47
N TRP A 516 12.95 -6.99 0.23
CA TRP A 516 14.25 -7.52 -0.19
C TRP A 516 14.27 -9.04 -0.19
N LEU A 517 14.02 -9.65 0.97
CA LEU A 517 14.10 -11.10 1.14
C LEU A 517 13.00 -11.86 0.40
N SER A 518 11.81 -11.25 0.25
CA SER A 518 10.64 -11.90 -0.36
C SER A 518 10.64 -11.85 -1.89
N MET A 519 11.20 -10.79 -2.48
CA MET A 519 11.06 -10.53 -3.91
C MET A 519 12.40 -10.15 -4.57
N PHE A 520 13.13 -9.19 -3.99
CA PHE A 520 14.16 -8.46 -4.72
C PHE A 520 15.56 -9.06 -4.66
N LYS A 521 15.87 -9.87 -3.64
CA LYS A 521 17.22 -10.40 -3.38
C LYS A 521 17.81 -11.13 -4.58
N ASP A 522 17.02 -11.90 -5.31
CA ASP A 522 17.51 -12.70 -6.44
C ASP A 522 17.02 -12.17 -7.80
N SER A 523 16.66 -10.87 -7.87
CA SER A 523 16.12 -10.21 -9.07
C SER A 523 17.10 -9.27 -9.74
N ASN A 524 16.76 -8.77 -10.93
CA ASN A 524 17.57 -7.82 -11.69
C ASN A 524 17.67 -6.42 -11.06
N ILE A 525 16.98 -6.16 -9.95
CA ILE A 525 17.11 -4.90 -9.22
C ILE A 525 18.55 -4.66 -8.72
N LYS A 526 19.33 -5.73 -8.50
CA LYS A 526 20.74 -5.62 -8.13
C LYS A 526 21.62 -5.06 -9.24
N SER A 527 21.16 -5.14 -10.48
CA SER A 527 21.90 -4.74 -11.69
C SER A 527 21.57 -3.32 -12.15
N ILE A 528 20.56 -2.66 -11.58
CA ILE A 528 20.20 -1.29 -11.96
C ILE A 528 20.93 -0.27 -11.06
N PRO A 529 21.24 0.94 -11.56
CA PRO A 529 21.90 1.98 -10.77
C PRO A 529 20.98 2.54 -9.67
N LEU A 530 21.19 2.11 -8.42
CA LEU A 530 20.35 2.48 -7.27
C LEU A 530 21.05 3.39 -6.27
N ILE A 531 22.35 3.15 -6.03
CA ILE A 531 23.04 3.72 -4.88
C ILE A 531 23.79 4.98 -5.32
N LYS A 532 23.29 6.15 -4.89
CA LYS A 532 23.88 7.44 -5.22
C LYS A 532 25.29 7.60 -4.66
N TYR A 533 26.18 8.21 -5.45
CA TYR A 533 27.50 8.67 -5.06
C TYR A 533 27.86 9.99 -5.75
N VAL A 534 28.87 10.68 -5.24
CA VAL A 534 29.47 11.86 -5.86
C VAL A 534 30.77 11.45 -6.55
N ALA A 535 30.85 11.69 -7.86
CA ALA A 535 32.01 11.43 -8.68
C ALA A 535 33.13 12.46 -8.44
N SER A 536 34.31 12.23 -9.02
CA SER A 536 35.48 13.08 -8.84
C SER A 536 35.34 14.49 -9.43
N ASP A 537 34.43 14.66 -10.39
CA ASP A 537 34.03 15.94 -11.00
C ASP A 537 32.85 16.61 -10.28
N GLU A 538 32.51 16.13 -9.07
CA GLU A 538 31.40 16.57 -8.24
C GLU A 538 30.00 16.26 -8.81
N THR A 539 29.90 15.54 -9.93
CA THR A 539 28.61 15.11 -10.46
C THR A 539 28.02 13.98 -9.61
N GLN A 540 26.69 14.01 -9.43
CA GLN A 540 25.99 12.90 -8.79
C GLN A 540 25.73 11.80 -9.81
N SER A 541 26.03 10.57 -9.42
CA SER A 541 25.80 9.38 -10.22
C SER A 541 25.34 8.24 -9.31
N SER A 542 25.07 7.06 -9.86
CA SER A 542 24.67 5.90 -9.06
C SER A 542 25.33 4.61 -9.52
N PHE A 543 25.56 3.70 -8.57
CA PHE A 543 26.01 2.34 -8.82
C PHE A 543 24.89 1.33 -8.61
N SER A 544 25.02 0.21 -9.30
CA SER A 544 24.24 -0.98 -9.00
C SER A 544 24.74 -1.67 -7.75
N ILE A 545 23.88 -2.48 -7.11
CA ILE A 545 24.27 -3.27 -5.93
C ILE A 545 25.36 -4.27 -6.31
N HIS A 546 25.31 -4.84 -7.52
CA HIS A 546 26.37 -5.70 -8.03
C HIS A 546 27.73 -4.99 -8.08
N GLU A 547 27.80 -3.76 -8.57
CA GLU A 547 29.06 -3.00 -8.58
C GLU A 547 29.61 -2.72 -7.18
N CYS A 548 28.72 -2.49 -6.20
CA CYS A 548 29.11 -2.32 -4.80
C CYS A 548 29.59 -3.62 -4.13
N THR A 549 29.12 -4.78 -4.61
CA THR A 549 29.30 -6.09 -3.96
C THR A 549 30.22 -7.07 -4.72
N GLN A 550 30.83 -6.63 -5.83
CA GLN A 550 31.85 -7.39 -6.55
C GLN A 550 33.04 -7.80 -5.65
N ASN A 551 33.88 -8.73 -6.12
CA ASN A 551 35.05 -9.22 -5.36
C ASN A 551 35.83 -8.05 -4.72
N LEU A 552 36.30 -8.27 -3.49
CA LEU A 552 36.85 -7.23 -2.59
C LEU A 552 37.87 -6.26 -3.22
N THR A 553 38.61 -6.69 -4.25
CA THR A 553 39.63 -5.89 -4.94
C THR A 553 39.07 -4.88 -5.95
N ASP A 554 37.93 -5.17 -6.58
CA ASP A 554 37.35 -4.36 -7.68
C ASP A 554 36.00 -3.73 -7.32
N ALA A 555 35.51 -3.97 -6.10
CA ALA A 555 34.24 -3.42 -5.62
C ALA A 555 34.26 -1.88 -5.55
N LYS A 556 33.20 -1.24 -6.08
CA LYS A 556 33.00 0.21 -5.94
C LYS A 556 32.35 0.50 -4.60
N ARG A 557 33.17 0.74 -3.56
CA ARG A 557 32.70 0.88 -2.18
C ARG A 557 32.07 2.24 -1.96
N VAL A 558 30.75 2.28 -1.80
CA VAL A 558 30.07 3.51 -1.40
C VAL A 558 30.25 3.74 0.10
N VAL A 559 30.55 4.97 0.50
CA VAL A 559 30.83 5.35 1.89
C VAL A 559 29.94 6.50 2.35
N ILE A 560 29.54 6.45 3.62
CA ILE A 560 28.79 7.51 4.32
C ILE A 560 29.72 8.10 5.38
N THR A 561 29.77 9.43 5.48
CA THR A 561 30.62 10.09 6.47
C THR A 561 30.02 9.96 7.87
N HIS A 562 30.87 9.75 8.87
CA HIS A 562 30.41 9.72 10.26
C HIS A 562 29.72 11.05 10.63
N PRO A 563 28.59 11.06 11.35
CA PRO A 563 27.82 12.28 11.62
C PRO A 563 28.60 13.40 12.31
N THR A 564 29.65 13.06 13.05
CA THR A 564 30.53 14.02 13.76
C THR A 564 31.56 14.69 12.85
N GLU A 565 31.70 14.25 11.59
CA GLU A 565 32.78 14.65 10.67
C GLU A 565 32.27 15.29 9.39
N SER A 566 31.10 15.91 9.41
CA SER A 566 30.53 16.61 8.23
C SER A 566 31.50 17.64 7.61
N LYS A 567 32.32 18.29 8.45
CA LYS A 567 33.36 19.24 8.00
C LYS A 567 34.53 18.58 7.27
N ALA A 568 34.86 17.33 7.59
CA ALA A 568 35.98 16.60 7.00
C ALA A 568 35.60 15.88 5.69
N ARG A 569 34.32 15.83 5.30
CA ARG A 569 33.85 15.13 4.10
C ARG A 569 34.52 15.60 2.82
N ASN A 570 34.46 16.90 2.53
CA ASN A 570 35.02 17.46 1.29
C ASN A 570 36.54 17.30 1.26
N TRP A 571 37.17 17.41 2.43
CA TRP A 571 38.59 17.13 2.63
C TRP A 571 38.93 15.66 2.31
N MET A 572 38.19 14.69 2.83
CA MET A 572 38.39 13.26 2.52
C MET A 572 38.15 12.99 1.02
N MET A 573 37.15 13.61 0.40
CA MET A 573 36.88 13.47 -1.04
C MET A 573 38.05 14.01 -1.88
N PHE A 574 38.57 15.19 -1.54
CA PHE A 574 39.74 15.78 -2.20
C PHE A 574 40.92 14.80 -2.20
N TRP A 575 41.22 14.22 -1.04
CA TRP A 575 42.32 13.26 -0.91
C TRP A 575 42.03 11.94 -1.63
N ASN A 576 40.80 11.42 -1.55
CA ASN A 576 40.41 10.19 -2.24
C ASN A 576 40.68 10.26 -3.75
N ASN A 577 40.39 11.41 -4.38
CA ASN A 577 40.66 11.65 -5.80
C ASN A 577 42.17 11.60 -6.13
N LYS A 578 43.05 12.03 -5.22
CA LYS A 578 44.51 11.97 -5.41
C LYS A 578 45.04 10.53 -5.40
N PHE A 579 44.41 9.64 -4.64
CA PHE A 579 44.80 8.23 -4.57
C PHE A 579 44.15 7.34 -5.64
N SER A 580 43.25 7.89 -6.48
CA SER A 580 42.40 7.08 -7.37
C SER A 580 41.70 5.94 -6.61
N GLY A 581 41.26 6.24 -5.38
CA GLY A 581 40.69 5.24 -4.48
C GLY A 581 39.33 4.73 -4.94
N ASN A 582 38.99 3.49 -4.57
CA ASN A 582 37.68 2.88 -4.84
C ASN A 582 36.60 3.25 -3.80
N CYS A 583 36.81 4.34 -3.04
CA CYS A 583 35.83 4.86 -2.09
C CYS A 583 34.98 5.95 -2.77
N PHE A 584 33.67 5.80 -2.77
CA PHE A 584 32.74 6.72 -3.43
C PHE A 584 31.77 7.30 -2.40
N PHE A 585 31.79 8.62 -2.19
CA PHE A 585 31.03 9.24 -1.12
C PHE A 585 29.56 9.44 -1.52
N MET A 586 28.63 9.00 -0.69
CA MET A 586 27.20 9.30 -0.87
C MET A 586 26.95 10.82 -0.82
N PRO A 587 26.00 11.37 -1.61
CA PRO A 587 25.70 12.80 -1.59
C PRO A 587 25.32 13.31 -0.19
N GLU A 588 25.73 14.53 0.15
CA GLU A 588 25.42 15.14 1.45
C GLU A 588 23.91 15.32 1.66
N SER A 589 23.19 15.66 0.59
CA SER A 589 21.72 15.74 0.57
C SER A 589 21.10 14.43 1.01
N THR A 590 21.51 13.31 0.41
CA THR A 590 21.05 11.97 0.75
C THR A 590 21.41 11.59 2.19
N GLN A 591 22.65 11.86 2.64
CA GLN A 591 23.05 11.57 4.02
C GLN A 591 22.23 12.35 5.05
N LYS A 592 21.94 13.63 4.77
CA LYS A 592 21.04 14.46 5.60
C LYS A 592 19.61 13.96 5.58
N ALA A 593 19.10 13.50 4.44
CA ALA A 593 17.76 12.91 4.37
C ALA A 593 17.69 11.62 5.21
N ILE A 594 18.71 10.74 5.11
CA ILE A 594 18.79 9.50 5.89
C ILE A 594 18.77 9.77 7.40
N SER A 595 19.41 10.84 7.88
CA SER A 595 19.46 11.14 9.32
C SER A 595 18.08 11.50 9.90
N HIS A 596 17.20 12.06 9.08
CA HIS A 596 15.81 12.44 9.42
C HIS A 596 14.77 11.41 9.00
N PHE A 597 15.14 10.39 8.23
CA PHE A 597 14.21 9.36 7.76
C PHE A 597 13.70 8.47 8.90
N ILE A 598 12.38 8.27 8.96
CA ILE A 598 11.69 7.57 10.07
C ILE A 598 12.24 6.14 10.23
N SER A 599 12.46 5.42 9.12
CA SER A 599 12.93 4.03 9.13
C SER A 599 14.43 3.89 8.87
N LYS A 600 15.23 4.91 9.21
CA LYS A 600 16.68 4.95 8.94
C LYS A 600 17.45 3.75 9.46
N TYR A 601 17.07 3.16 10.59
CA TYR A 601 17.79 2.01 11.15
C TYR A 601 17.71 0.80 10.21
N ILE A 602 16.50 0.49 9.72
CA ILE A 602 16.26 -0.65 8.81
C ILE A 602 16.98 -0.41 7.47
N LEU A 603 16.89 0.81 6.94
CA LEU A 603 17.58 1.20 5.72
C LEU A 603 19.10 1.08 5.87
N MET A 604 19.66 1.58 6.97
CA MET A 604 21.11 1.55 7.22
C MET A 604 21.64 0.13 7.40
N VAL A 605 20.91 -0.75 8.10
CA VAL A 605 21.29 -2.17 8.22
C VAL A 605 21.33 -2.82 6.84
N TRP A 606 20.34 -2.56 5.99
CA TRP A 606 20.33 -3.09 4.64
C TRP A 606 21.48 -2.54 3.78
N LEU A 607 21.75 -1.24 3.84
CA LEU A 607 22.89 -0.62 3.15
C LEU A 607 24.23 -1.21 3.61
N GLU A 608 24.41 -1.43 4.92
CA GLU A 608 25.65 -1.97 5.49
C GLU A 608 25.85 -3.46 5.16
N VAL A 609 24.78 -4.27 5.20
CA VAL A 609 24.86 -5.74 5.06
C VAL A 609 24.73 -6.20 3.61
N GLU A 610 23.80 -5.65 2.84
CA GLU A 610 23.46 -6.14 1.50
C GLU A 610 24.15 -5.34 0.39
N VAL A 611 24.48 -4.07 0.63
CA VAL A 611 25.16 -3.19 -0.34
C VAL A 611 26.62 -2.94 0.05
N TYR A 612 27.01 -3.26 1.28
CA TYR A 612 28.30 -2.97 1.88
C TYR A 612 28.71 -1.49 1.91
N VAL A 613 27.73 -0.63 2.16
CA VAL A 613 27.99 0.78 2.46
C VAL A 613 28.60 0.88 3.85
N THR A 614 29.79 1.45 3.95
CA THR A 614 30.50 1.59 5.23
C THR A 614 30.46 3.02 5.75
N ARG A 615 30.40 3.16 7.08
CA ARG A 615 30.60 4.45 7.74
C ARG A 615 32.09 4.74 7.81
N MET A 616 32.47 5.93 7.36
CA MET A 616 33.86 6.34 7.26
C MET A 616 34.09 7.60 8.08
N ASN A 617 35.13 7.55 8.89
CA ASN A 617 35.73 8.68 9.59
C ASN A 617 37.17 8.87 9.11
N VAL A 618 37.83 9.97 9.47
CA VAL A 618 39.20 10.28 9.03
C VAL A 618 40.16 9.14 9.36
N ASP A 619 40.05 8.53 10.54
CA ASP A 619 40.92 7.43 10.99
C ASP A 619 40.75 6.16 10.11
N THR A 620 39.52 5.76 9.83
CA THR A 620 39.21 4.60 8.97
C THR A 620 39.50 4.89 7.50
N PHE A 621 39.35 6.14 7.07
CA PHE A 621 39.71 6.60 5.73
C PHE A 621 41.23 6.52 5.51
N ALA A 622 42.03 7.00 6.47
CA ALA A 622 43.49 6.92 6.43
C ALA A 622 43.97 5.46 6.27
N ASN A 623 43.44 4.55 7.10
CA ASN A 623 43.73 3.12 6.99
C ASN A 623 43.30 2.52 5.63
N THR A 624 42.17 2.98 5.08
CA THR A 624 41.65 2.51 3.79
C THR A 624 42.56 2.96 2.64
N ILE A 625 42.94 4.24 2.59
CA ILE A 625 43.90 4.76 1.60
C ILE A 625 45.22 4.00 1.71
N PHE A 626 45.72 3.79 2.93
CA PHE A 626 46.97 3.10 3.14
C PHE A 626 46.99 1.70 2.54
N SER A 627 45.87 0.97 2.62
CA SER A 627 45.73 -0.35 1.98
C SER A 627 45.86 -0.33 0.46
N TYR A 628 45.59 0.82 -0.19
CA TYR A 628 45.73 1.00 -1.64
C TYR A 628 47.17 1.30 -2.08
N ILE A 629 48.06 1.66 -1.16
CA ILE A 629 49.45 1.98 -1.48
C ILE A 629 50.19 0.68 -1.79
N LYS A 630 50.41 0.42 -3.08
CA LYS A 630 51.30 -0.66 -3.53
C LYS A 630 52.73 -0.39 -3.04
N LYS A 631 53.41 -1.43 -2.55
CA LYS A 631 54.74 -1.36 -1.92
C LYS A 631 55.81 -0.60 -2.73
N ASP A 632 55.65 -0.52 -4.05
CA ASP A 632 56.65 0.07 -4.96
C ASP A 632 56.26 1.45 -5.51
N SER A 633 55.15 2.06 -5.07
CA SER A 633 54.68 3.35 -5.62
C SER A 633 55.16 4.55 -4.80
N THR A 634 56.34 5.08 -5.16
CA THR A 634 56.91 6.30 -4.56
C THR A 634 55.94 7.48 -4.60
N LYS A 635 55.19 7.65 -5.70
CA LYS A 635 54.22 8.75 -5.86
C LYS A 635 53.06 8.66 -4.86
N LEU A 636 52.49 7.47 -4.66
CA LEU A 636 51.37 7.29 -3.72
C LEU A 636 51.83 7.45 -2.27
N ILE A 637 53.07 7.03 -1.95
CA ILE A 637 53.65 7.23 -0.62
C ILE A 637 53.87 8.71 -0.34
N ILE A 638 54.42 9.48 -1.29
CA ILE A 638 54.55 10.94 -1.17
C ILE A 638 53.17 11.59 -0.97
N THR A 639 52.18 11.16 -1.75
CA THR A 639 50.81 11.69 -1.64
C THR A 639 50.20 11.35 -0.27
N TYR A 640 50.46 10.16 0.27
CA TYR A 640 50.00 9.74 1.60
C TYR A 640 50.66 10.51 2.73
N THR A 641 51.95 10.84 2.60
CA THR A 641 52.63 11.69 3.57
C THR A 641 52.05 13.11 3.57
N SER A 642 51.73 13.67 2.41
CA SER A 642 51.05 14.98 2.31
C SER A 642 49.64 14.93 2.89
N PHE A 643 48.90 13.83 2.67
CA PHE A 643 47.59 13.61 3.28
C PHE A 643 47.65 13.65 4.81
N LEU A 644 48.63 12.97 5.42
CA LEU A 644 48.79 12.94 6.87
C LEU A 644 49.22 14.29 7.43
N ASP A 645 50.16 14.98 6.78
CA ASP A 645 50.59 16.32 7.19
C ASP A 645 49.43 17.32 7.21
N ASP A 646 48.62 17.31 6.16
CA ASP A 646 47.40 18.11 6.04
C ASP A 646 46.36 17.71 7.11
N ALA A 647 46.20 16.40 7.38
CA ALA A 647 45.30 15.90 8.43
C ALA A 647 45.71 16.35 9.85
N PHE A 648 47.02 16.40 10.13
CA PHE A 648 47.57 16.88 11.40
C PHE A 648 47.44 18.39 11.53
N THR A 649 47.75 19.13 10.45
CA THR A 649 47.67 20.60 10.43
C THR A 649 46.24 21.08 10.66
N GLU A 650 45.27 20.43 10.03
CA GLU A 650 43.84 20.77 10.15
C GLU A 650 43.16 20.15 11.39
N ASN A 651 43.89 19.41 12.23
CA ASN A 651 43.38 18.70 13.41
C ASN A 651 42.22 17.72 13.11
N TYR A 652 42.26 17.03 11.97
CA TYR A 652 41.23 16.04 11.60
C TYR A 652 41.44 14.66 12.24
N LEU A 653 42.66 14.33 12.66
CA LEU A 653 42.98 13.04 13.29
C LEU A 653 42.68 13.05 14.79
N SER A 654 42.07 11.97 15.29
CA SER A 654 41.87 11.79 16.73
C SER A 654 43.21 11.47 17.42
N GLU A 655 43.35 11.73 18.72
CA GLU A 655 44.58 11.38 19.47
C GLU A 655 44.87 9.87 19.42
N ARG A 656 43.81 9.05 19.46
CA ARG A 656 43.88 7.58 19.31
C ARG A 656 44.15 7.14 17.87
N GLY A 657 43.60 7.85 16.88
CA GLY A 657 43.85 7.65 15.45
C GLY A 657 45.29 7.96 15.10
N SER A 658 45.82 9.07 15.60
CA SER A 658 47.22 9.48 15.48
C SER A 658 48.17 8.39 16.02
N GLN A 659 47.89 7.86 17.20
CA GLN A 659 48.66 6.75 17.78
C GLN A 659 48.58 5.48 16.91
N ASN A 660 47.38 5.02 16.54
CA ASN A 660 47.20 3.81 15.72
C ASN A 660 47.82 3.91 14.33
N LEU A 661 47.84 5.10 13.73
CA LEU A 661 48.49 5.34 12.44
C LEU A 661 50.02 5.29 12.60
N CYS A 662 50.61 5.73 13.71
CA CYS A 662 52.06 5.85 13.86
C CYS A 662 52.83 4.52 13.88
N GLN A 663 52.31 3.41 14.43
CA GLN A 663 53.11 2.17 14.53
C GLN A 663 53.32 1.49 13.16
N MET A 664 52.22 1.07 12.52
CA MET A 664 52.25 0.27 11.29
C MET A 664 52.67 1.08 10.07
N HIS A 665 52.22 2.33 9.98
CA HIS A 665 52.52 3.19 8.83
C HIS A 665 53.98 3.64 8.86
N PHE A 666 54.52 3.98 10.03
CA PHE A 666 55.93 4.35 10.16
C PHE A 666 56.86 3.17 9.85
N LEU A 667 56.59 1.96 10.38
CA LEU A 667 57.41 0.78 10.08
C LEU A 667 57.41 0.45 8.58
N LEU A 668 56.29 0.66 7.88
CA LEU A 668 56.21 0.48 6.43
C LEU A 668 56.92 1.59 5.66
N LEU A 669 56.85 2.84 6.13
CA LEU A 669 57.60 3.99 5.60
C LEU A 669 59.12 3.73 5.67
N VAL A 670 59.60 3.26 6.82
CA VAL A 670 61.03 2.98 7.03
C VAL A 670 61.48 1.75 6.24
N LYS A 671 60.65 0.70 6.13
CA LYS A 671 60.88 -0.42 5.20
C LYS A 671 61.00 0.03 3.74
N PHE A 672 60.16 0.97 3.33
CA PHE A 672 60.21 1.55 1.98
C PHE A 672 61.52 2.33 1.75
N ILE A 673 61.93 3.15 2.73
CA ILE A 673 63.21 3.88 2.66
C ILE A 673 64.39 2.90 2.58
N LYS A 674 64.37 1.81 3.35
CA LYS A 674 65.39 0.76 3.29
C LYS A 674 65.46 0.14 1.90
N TYR A 675 64.32 -0.20 1.30
CA TYR A 675 64.25 -0.72 -0.06
C TYR A 675 64.80 0.26 -1.10
N HIS A 676 64.43 1.54 -1.03
CA HIS A 676 64.87 2.56 -2.00
C HIS A 676 66.32 3.00 -1.82
N THR A 677 66.82 3.06 -0.58
CA THR A 677 68.24 3.30 -0.28
C THR A 677 69.10 2.20 -0.89
N ASN A 678 68.65 0.94 -0.81
CA ASN A 678 69.31 -0.19 -1.47
C ASN A 678 69.28 -0.13 -3.01
N GLN A 679 68.35 0.63 -3.59
CA GLN A 679 68.21 0.84 -5.05
C GLN A 679 68.83 2.16 -5.55
N CYS A 680 69.51 2.93 -4.68
CA CYS A 680 70.16 4.22 -4.99
C CYS A 680 69.24 5.29 -5.62
N LEU A 681 67.95 5.32 -5.25
CA LEU A 681 67.00 6.32 -5.74
C LEU A 681 67.00 7.60 -4.87
N PRO A 682 66.90 8.81 -5.45
CA PRO A 682 66.93 10.07 -4.67
C PRO A 682 65.67 10.22 -3.79
N LEU A 683 65.88 10.41 -2.50
CA LEU A 683 64.84 10.52 -1.45
C LEU A 683 64.73 11.92 -0.83
N ASN A 684 65.48 12.92 -1.32
CA ASN A 684 65.71 14.19 -0.61
C ASN A 684 64.42 15.00 -0.37
N GLU A 685 63.53 15.12 -1.36
CA GLU A 685 62.26 15.84 -1.22
C GLU A 685 61.29 15.11 -0.27
N PHE A 686 61.28 13.78 -0.35
CA PHE A 686 60.46 12.93 0.52
C PHE A 686 60.90 13.01 1.98
N VAL A 687 62.21 12.90 2.25
CA VAL A 687 62.78 13.02 3.60
C VAL A 687 62.55 14.43 4.17
N TYR A 688 62.62 15.46 3.34
CA TYR A 688 62.36 16.84 3.76
C TYR A 688 60.92 17.02 4.29
N ASN A 689 59.93 16.44 3.61
CA ASN A 689 58.51 16.60 3.97
C ASN A 689 58.10 15.87 5.25
N ILE A 690 58.83 14.82 5.67
CA ILE A 690 58.44 13.99 6.83
C ILE A 690 59.22 14.28 8.12
N LYS A 691 60.33 15.02 8.05
CA LYS A 691 61.23 15.28 9.18
C LYS A 691 60.57 15.98 10.37
N ASN A 692 59.71 16.95 10.08
CA ASN A 692 59.11 17.83 11.08
C ASN A 692 57.75 17.31 11.59
N VAL A 693 57.19 16.29 10.95
CA VAL A 693 55.88 15.72 11.33
C VAL A 693 56.06 14.79 12.55
N PRO A 694 55.16 14.82 13.55
CA PRO A 694 55.25 13.96 14.73
C PRO A 694 54.94 12.48 14.42
N TRP A 695 55.95 11.71 14.03
CA TRP A 695 55.82 10.31 13.62
C TRP A 695 56.08 9.27 14.73
N LEU A 696 56.85 9.66 15.75
CA LEU A 696 57.45 8.70 16.69
C LEU A 696 56.89 8.86 18.09
N ILE A 697 56.38 7.77 18.66
CA ILE A 697 56.12 7.68 20.10
C ILE A 697 57.46 7.49 20.81
N THR A 698 57.76 8.43 21.70
CA THR A 698 58.97 8.42 22.53
C THR A 698 58.61 8.34 24.00
N SER A 699 59.61 8.14 24.86
CA SER A 699 59.52 8.27 26.32
C SER A 699 58.99 9.64 26.79
N CYS A 700 58.96 10.63 25.90
CA CYS A 700 58.44 11.98 26.15
C CYS A 700 57.13 12.28 25.38
N GLY A 701 56.45 11.26 24.85
CA GLY A 701 55.24 11.39 24.04
C GLY A 701 55.53 11.44 22.54
N LEU A 702 54.54 11.88 21.74
CA LEU A 702 54.66 11.97 20.29
C LEU A 702 55.65 13.08 19.90
N ARG A 703 56.63 12.76 19.06
CA ARG A 703 57.71 13.67 18.62
C ARG A 703 58.00 13.53 17.13
N SER A 704 58.59 14.58 16.57
CA SER A 704 59.09 14.57 15.19
C SER A 704 60.33 13.68 15.06
N LEU A 705 60.73 13.39 13.82
CA LEU A 705 61.89 12.52 13.55
C LEU A 705 63.19 13.16 14.07
N GLU A 706 63.34 14.48 13.90
CA GLU A 706 64.53 15.20 14.35
C GLU A 706 64.65 15.34 15.87
N GLU A 707 63.51 15.34 16.58
CA GLU A 707 63.46 15.39 18.04
C GLU A 707 63.55 14.02 18.70
N SER A 708 63.58 12.92 17.93
CA SER A 708 63.57 11.56 18.46
C SER A 708 64.96 10.94 18.49
N VAL A 709 65.21 10.12 19.51
CA VAL A 709 66.51 9.45 19.72
C VAL A 709 66.34 7.93 19.67
N LEU A 710 67.16 7.25 18.88
CA LEU A 710 67.24 5.79 18.93
C LEU A 710 68.15 5.40 20.09
N ALA A 711 67.60 4.68 21.07
CA ALA A 711 68.35 4.27 22.26
C ALA A 711 69.58 3.42 21.90
N GLY A 712 70.70 3.68 22.56
CA GLY A 712 71.97 2.99 22.37
C GLY A 712 72.79 3.00 23.65
N ALA A 713 73.78 2.12 23.76
CA ALA A 713 74.62 2.00 24.97
C ALA A 713 75.36 3.31 25.30
N ASP A 714 75.70 4.11 24.30
CA ASP A 714 76.37 5.40 24.43
C ASP A 714 75.48 6.51 25.04
N TRP A 715 74.16 6.32 25.08
CA TRP A 715 73.24 7.26 25.71
C TRP A 715 72.96 6.97 27.19
N GLN A 716 73.42 5.83 27.72
CA GLN A 716 73.10 5.39 29.08
C GLN A 716 73.49 6.45 30.12
N VAL A 717 74.73 6.93 30.06
CA VAL A 717 75.25 7.98 30.95
C VAL A 717 74.52 9.31 30.73
N ALA A 718 74.24 9.67 29.48
CA ALA A 718 73.52 10.92 29.15
C ALA A 718 72.06 10.90 29.64
N SER A 719 71.42 9.73 29.74
CA SER A 719 70.06 9.58 30.25
C SER A 719 69.93 9.79 31.76
N GLU A 720 71.05 9.70 32.50
CA GLU A 720 71.10 10.03 33.93
C GLU A 720 70.90 11.54 34.14
N ILE A 721 71.40 12.37 33.23
CA ILE A 721 71.38 13.83 33.34
C ILE A 721 70.24 14.51 32.55
N SER A 722 69.67 13.82 31.55
CA SER A 722 68.69 14.41 30.63
C SER A 722 67.49 13.48 30.40
N LYS A 723 66.29 14.06 30.22
CA LYS A 723 65.08 13.32 29.81
C LYS A 723 65.07 13.17 28.29
N ILE A 724 65.94 12.31 27.79
CA ILE A 724 66.11 12.09 26.35
C ILE A 724 64.85 11.43 25.77
N PRO A 725 64.29 11.97 24.66
CA PRO A 725 63.11 11.42 23.97
C PRO A 725 63.48 10.15 23.18
N PHE A 726 63.74 9.05 23.89
CA PHE A 726 64.01 7.75 23.28
C PHE A 726 62.77 7.19 22.61
N ILE A 727 62.91 6.65 21.40
CA ILE A 727 61.85 5.89 20.72
C ILE A 727 61.39 4.75 21.62
N ASP A 728 60.08 4.62 21.80
CA ASP A 728 59.49 3.62 22.68
C ASP A 728 59.63 2.21 22.07
N SER A 729 60.61 1.46 22.55
CA SER A 729 60.88 0.09 22.10
C SER A 729 59.76 -0.89 22.48
N SER A 730 58.99 -0.62 23.54
CA SER A 730 57.82 -1.43 23.89
C SER A 730 56.70 -1.25 22.87
N TYR A 731 56.65 -0.08 22.22
CA TYR A 731 55.69 0.24 21.20
C TYR A 731 56.10 -0.26 19.81
N TYR A 732 57.34 -0.03 19.35
CA TYR A 732 57.76 -0.41 17.99
C TYR A 732 58.38 -1.83 17.90
N GLY A 733 58.72 -2.43 19.04
CA GLY A 733 59.44 -3.71 19.12
C GLY A 733 60.89 -3.61 18.64
N ASP A 734 61.62 -4.71 18.75
CA ASP A 734 63.06 -4.76 18.44
C ASP A 734 63.38 -4.55 16.94
N LEU A 735 62.37 -4.68 16.06
CA LEU A 735 62.50 -4.44 14.63
C LEU A 735 62.99 -3.03 14.30
N ILE A 736 62.72 -2.03 15.15
CA ILE A 736 63.12 -0.65 14.91
C ILE A 736 64.65 -0.50 14.80
N TYR A 737 65.40 -1.33 15.52
CA TYR A 737 66.86 -1.33 15.51
C TYR A 737 67.46 -1.86 14.19
N GLU A 738 66.71 -2.63 13.41
CA GLU A 738 67.12 -3.10 12.08
C GLU A 738 67.15 -1.99 11.02
N TYR A 739 66.58 -0.82 11.34
CA TYR A 739 66.47 0.33 10.44
C TYR A 739 67.34 1.53 10.86
N LYS A 740 68.43 1.26 11.58
CA LYS A 740 69.30 2.29 12.17
C LYS A 740 69.78 3.33 11.14
N GLU A 741 70.21 2.90 9.95
CA GLU A 741 70.72 3.80 8.92
C GLU A 741 69.62 4.64 8.28
N GLU A 742 68.44 4.06 8.07
CA GLU A 742 67.26 4.75 7.54
C GLU A 742 66.72 5.78 8.53
N LEU A 743 66.68 5.44 9.82
CA LEU A 743 66.31 6.37 10.88
C LEU A 743 67.28 7.56 10.93
N LYS A 744 68.58 7.29 10.79
CA LYS A 744 69.60 8.36 10.73
C LYS A 744 69.40 9.26 9.50
N LEU A 745 69.08 8.70 8.33
CA LEU A 745 68.75 9.47 7.11
C LEU A 745 67.53 10.37 7.32
N LEU A 746 66.56 9.89 8.08
CA LEU A 746 65.35 10.61 8.47
C LEU A 746 65.57 11.71 9.51
N GLY A 747 66.78 11.87 10.04
CA GLY A 747 67.09 12.88 11.06
C GLY A 747 66.94 12.38 12.51
N VAL A 748 66.54 11.13 12.71
CA VAL A 748 66.54 10.50 14.04
C VAL A 748 67.97 10.41 14.52
N LYS A 749 68.15 10.71 15.80
CA LYS A 749 69.45 10.89 16.42
C LYS A 749 69.95 9.52 16.84
N VAL A 750 70.95 9.04 16.10
CA VAL A 750 71.54 7.72 16.27
C VAL A 750 72.96 7.88 16.81
N GLY A 751 73.09 7.63 18.10
CA GLY A 751 74.33 7.77 18.87
C GLY A 751 74.61 9.19 19.38
N LEU A 752 75.34 9.28 20.49
CA LEU A 752 75.60 10.50 21.25
C LEU A 752 76.60 11.44 20.54
N SER A 753 77.56 10.89 19.80
CA SER A 753 78.60 11.66 19.12
C SER A 753 78.01 12.64 18.11
N GLY A 754 78.21 13.95 18.34
CA GLY A 754 77.69 15.02 17.50
C GLY A 754 76.24 15.44 17.79
N ASN A 755 75.58 14.89 18.81
CA ASN A 755 74.19 15.19 19.19
C ASN A 755 74.06 15.66 20.66
N HIS A 756 75.09 16.35 21.18
CA HIS A 756 75.17 16.79 22.58
C HIS A 756 74.13 17.87 22.93
N ASP A 757 73.65 18.62 21.94
CA ASP A 757 72.62 19.64 22.03
C ASP A 757 71.30 19.11 22.62
N ILE A 758 70.93 17.87 22.30
CA ILE A 758 69.71 17.23 22.81
C ILE A 758 69.78 17.01 24.32
N VAL A 759 70.96 16.60 24.80
CA VAL A 759 71.16 16.35 26.23
C VAL A 759 70.96 17.65 27.02
N ILE A 760 71.48 18.76 26.51
CA ILE A 760 71.34 20.10 27.12
C ILE A 760 69.92 20.67 26.97
N LYS A 761 69.26 20.45 25.83
CA LYS A 761 67.88 20.88 25.60
C LYS A 761 66.93 20.24 26.62
N HIS A 762 67.11 18.95 26.91
CA HIS A 762 66.22 18.16 27.76
C HIS A 762 66.74 17.85 29.18
N LEU A 763 67.68 18.66 29.70
CA LEU A 763 68.23 18.49 31.05
C LEU A 763 67.14 18.25 32.10
N LYS A 764 67.40 17.28 32.98
CA LYS A 764 66.53 17.00 34.12
C LYS A 764 66.51 18.22 35.04
N SER A 765 65.38 18.41 35.72
CA SER A 765 65.27 19.42 36.77
C SER A 765 66.29 19.17 37.89
N PRO A 766 66.80 20.21 38.58
CA PRO A 766 67.75 20.12 39.69
C PRO A 766 67.46 18.99 40.69
N TYR A 767 66.19 18.82 41.09
CA TYR A 767 65.75 17.77 42.03
C TYR A 767 66.05 16.32 41.59
N ASN A 768 66.23 16.07 40.29
CA ASN A 768 66.48 14.75 39.72
C ASN A 768 67.98 14.50 39.42
N LEU A 769 68.85 15.44 39.79
CA LEU A 769 70.30 15.41 39.55
C LEU A 769 71.10 15.21 40.86
N THR A 770 70.49 14.64 41.91
CA THR A 770 71.02 14.61 43.30
C THR A 770 71.86 13.38 43.65
N SER A 771 72.01 12.41 42.73
CA SER A 771 72.77 11.17 42.96
C SER A 771 73.32 10.61 41.64
N LEU A 772 74.26 11.34 41.04
CA LEU A 772 74.83 10.99 39.74
C LEU A 772 76.00 10.02 39.87
N THR A 773 76.20 9.17 38.86
CA THR A 773 77.40 8.34 38.71
C THR A 773 78.64 9.18 38.41
N ALA A 774 79.83 8.62 38.64
CA ALA A 774 81.09 9.30 38.32
C ALA A 774 81.17 9.65 36.84
N GLU A 775 80.74 8.73 35.97
CA GLU A 775 80.67 8.88 34.53
C GLU A 775 79.71 10.00 34.10
N ALA A 776 78.55 10.13 34.75
CA ALA A 776 77.61 11.22 34.49
C ALA A 776 78.19 12.58 34.87
N VAL A 777 78.92 12.65 35.98
CA VAL A 777 79.64 13.87 36.39
C VAL A 777 80.73 14.22 35.38
N PHE A 778 81.54 13.25 34.93
CA PHE A 778 82.55 13.50 33.90
C PHE A 778 81.94 13.96 32.58
N LEU A 779 80.82 13.38 32.15
CA LEU A 779 80.13 13.81 30.93
C LEU A 779 79.67 15.26 31.04
N MET A 780 79.17 15.69 32.20
CA MET A 780 78.81 17.09 32.44
C MET A 780 80.04 18.00 32.44
N MET A 781 81.16 17.58 33.03
CA MET A 781 82.40 18.36 33.01
C MET A 781 82.93 18.52 31.58
N GLN A 782 82.87 17.46 30.77
CA GLN A 782 83.21 17.53 29.34
C GLN A 782 82.29 18.53 28.61
N TYR A 783 81.00 18.56 28.91
CA TYR A 783 80.09 19.55 28.32
C TYR A 783 80.40 20.98 28.77
N ILE A 784 80.74 21.21 30.04
CA ILE A 784 81.19 22.54 30.50
C ILE A 784 82.48 22.96 29.77
N ARG A 785 83.40 22.02 29.54
CA ARG A 785 84.68 22.25 28.84
C ARG A 785 84.51 22.60 27.37
N PHE A 786 83.63 21.89 26.66
CA PHE A 786 83.57 21.92 25.19
C PHE A 786 82.38 22.67 24.59
N LEU A 787 81.35 23.04 25.38
CA LEU A 787 80.24 23.83 24.88
C LEU A 787 80.59 25.31 24.80
N ASN A 788 80.14 25.96 23.71
CA ASN A 788 80.30 27.41 23.53
C ASN A 788 79.52 28.24 24.57
N ASP A 789 78.42 27.71 25.11
CA ASP A 789 77.61 28.32 26.16
C ASP A 789 77.08 27.25 27.15
N PRO A 790 77.78 27.03 28.28
CA PRO A 790 77.36 26.07 29.30
C PRO A 790 76.40 26.65 30.34
N SER A 791 75.89 27.89 30.19
CA SER A 791 75.11 28.61 31.21
C SER A 791 73.95 27.79 31.81
N LYS A 792 73.10 27.20 30.96
CA LYS A 792 71.96 26.37 31.37
C LYS A 792 72.37 25.15 32.23
N LEU A 793 73.52 24.55 31.91
CA LEU A 793 74.07 23.41 32.64
C LEU A 793 74.68 23.87 33.98
N LEU A 794 75.43 24.97 33.97
CA LEU A 794 76.02 25.57 35.17
C LEU A 794 74.94 25.97 36.18
N ASP A 795 73.88 26.64 35.74
CA ASP A 795 72.77 27.07 36.60
C ASP A 795 72.03 25.88 37.21
N SER A 796 71.92 24.77 36.47
CA SER A 796 71.28 23.54 36.95
C SER A 796 72.13 22.82 38.01
N LEU A 797 73.46 22.95 37.97
CA LEU A 797 74.38 22.23 38.86
C LEU A 797 74.74 23.02 40.13
N LYS A 798 74.86 24.35 40.05
CA LYS A 798 75.29 25.20 41.18
C LYS A 798 74.47 25.03 42.46
N GLY A 799 73.17 24.74 42.34
CA GLY A 799 72.26 24.58 43.47
C GLY A 799 71.89 23.13 43.80
N THR A 800 72.48 22.15 43.12
CA THR A 800 72.07 20.74 43.22
C THR A 800 73.10 19.92 43.97
N SER A 801 72.66 19.04 44.86
CA SER A 801 73.54 18.11 45.57
C SER A 801 74.03 16.98 44.66
N CYS A 802 74.79 17.28 43.60
CA CYS A 802 75.14 16.32 42.55
C CYS A 802 76.54 15.70 42.71
N LEU A 803 77.39 16.23 43.59
CA LEU A 803 78.77 15.76 43.76
C LEU A 803 78.92 14.87 44.99
N LYS A 804 79.39 13.64 44.77
CA LYS A 804 79.77 12.70 45.83
C LYS A 804 81.01 13.16 46.61
N THR A 805 80.86 13.24 47.92
CA THR A 805 81.94 13.52 48.87
C THR A 805 82.04 12.41 49.90
N ASN A 806 83.09 12.46 50.73
CA ASN A 806 83.21 11.67 51.96
C ASN A 806 81.97 11.80 52.88
N LEU A 807 81.21 12.89 52.80
CA LEU A 807 80.00 13.17 53.60
C LEU A 807 78.68 13.00 52.81
N GLY A 808 78.69 12.23 51.72
CA GLY A 808 77.52 12.02 50.88
C GLY A 808 77.47 12.96 49.68
N PHE A 809 76.32 13.07 49.01
CA PHE A 809 76.15 13.98 47.89
C PHE A 809 75.90 15.41 48.38
N LYS A 810 76.66 16.38 47.87
CA LYS A 810 76.69 17.77 48.32
C LYS A 810 76.61 18.75 47.15
N ILE A 811 76.20 19.98 47.45
CA ILE A 811 76.11 21.05 46.46
C ILE A 811 77.55 21.49 46.10
N PRO A 812 77.87 21.79 44.83
CA PRO A 812 79.21 22.17 44.43
C PRO A 812 79.87 23.25 45.29
N SER A 813 79.14 24.30 45.69
CA SER A 813 79.64 25.38 46.55
C SER A 813 80.09 24.95 47.95
N GLU A 814 79.66 23.77 48.41
CA GLU A 814 80.08 23.20 49.69
C GLU A 814 81.30 22.30 49.52
N CYS A 815 81.65 21.85 48.31
CA CYS A 815 82.62 20.80 48.06
C CYS A 815 84.05 21.33 47.90
N PHE A 816 85.03 20.53 48.35
CA PHE A 816 86.47 20.82 48.22
C PHE A 816 87.20 19.77 47.38
N LEU A 817 88.08 20.21 46.48
CA LEU A 817 88.97 19.34 45.69
C LEU A 817 90.38 19.31 46.34
N SER A 818 90.75 18.19 46.97
CA SER A 818 92.02 18.04 47.69
C SER A 818 93.09 17.36 46.83
N GLU A 819 94.10 18.11 46.38
CA GLU A 819 95.34 17.57 45.80
C GLU A 819 96.34 17.27 46.94
N GLN A 820 97.21 16.25 46.79
CA GLN A 820 98.09 15.66 47.83
C GLN A 820 98.90 16.61 48.75
N LEU A 821 98.94 17.91 48.50
CA LEU A 821 99.55 18.94 49.36
C LEU A 821 98.69 19.36 50.57
N TRP A 822 97.44 18.90 50.69
CA TRP A 822 96.53 19.28 51.77
C TRP A 822 96.50 18.28 52.94
N GLY A 823 97.22 17.14 52.81
CA GLY A 823 97.16 16.00 53.72
C GLY A 823 97.45 16.35 55.19
N CYS A 824 98.27 17.36 55.47
CA CYS A 824 98.59 17.73 56.85
C CYS A 824 97.48 18.51 57.57
N PHE A 825 96.55 19.15 56.85
CA PHE A 825 95.47 19.97 57.43
C PHE A 825 94.11 19.26 57.48
N VAL A 826 93.88 18.28 56.61
CA VAL A 826 92.57 17.63 56.43
C VAL A 826 92.46 16.32 57.23
N ASP A 827 93.57 15.63 57.53
CA ASP A 827 93.56 14.38 58.30
C ASP A 827 93.09 14.53 59.77
N GLY A 828 92.87 15.77 60.25
CA GLY A 828 92.34 16.06 61.58
C GLY A 828 90.85 16.41 61.68
N PHE A 829 90.18 16.71 60.56
CA PHE A 829 88.78 17.21 60.56
C PHE A 829 87.90 16.40 59.59
N ASN A 830 87.13 15.44 60.12
CA ASN A 830 86.17 14.64 59.36
C ASN A 830 84.91 15.40 58.90
N ASP A 831 84.80 16.71 59.17
CA ASP A 831 83.58 17.49 58.98
C ASP A 831 83.53 18.27 57.64
N PHE A 832 84.57 18.20 56.81
CA PHE A 832 84.60 18.85 55.50
C PHE A 832 84.18 17.91 54.37
N PRO A 833 83.25 18.32 53.48
CA PRO A 833 82.82 17.54 52.32
C PRO A 833 83.85 17.61 51.18
N VAL A 834 84.84 16.72 51.26
CA VAL A 834 85.91 16.57 50.24
C VAL A 834 85.44 15.60 49.16
N ILE A 835 85.68 15.95 47.89
CA ILE A 835 85.34 15.12 46.73
C ILE A 835 85.89 13.70 46.91
N ASP A 836 85.01 12.70 46.74
CA ASP A 836 85.32 11.30 47.02
C ASP A 836 86.22 10.71 45.94
N ARG A 837 87.52 10.63 46.23
CA ARG A 837 88.54 10.11 45.31
C ARG A 837 88.37 8.62 44.99
N ILE A 838 87.73 7.83 45.86
CA ILE A 838 87.46 6.42 45.59
C ILE A 838 86.34 6.31 44.56
N PHE A 839 85.34 7.19 44.66
CA PHE A 839 84.19 7.21 43.74
C PHE A 839 84.56 7.72 42.34
N TYR A 840 85.35 8.80 42.24
CA TYR A 840 85.70 9.39 40.94
C TYR A 840 87.06 8.96 40.38
N GLY A 841 87.98 8.42 41.18
CA GLY A 841 89.35 8.15 40.75
C GLY A 841 90.17 9.41 40.47
N GLU A 842 91.32 9.27 39.80
CA GLU A 842 92.22 10.39 39.50
C GLU A 842 91.71 11.32 38.40
N GLU A 843 90.73 10.87 37.59
CA GLU A 843 90.27 11.60 36.42
C GLU A 843 89.58 12.94 36.78
N ILE A 844 88.97 13.03 37.96
CA ILE A 844 88.28 14.25 38.44
C ILE A 844 89.21 15.45 38.57
N PHE A 845 90.50 15.23 38.89
CA PHE A 845 91.49 16.30 39.00
C PHE A 845 91.82 16.93 37.65
N SER A 846 91.56 16.22 36.54
CA SER A 846 91.72 16.79 35.21
C SER A 846 90.65 17.84 34.86
N TYR A 847 89.58 17.98 35.65
CA TYR A 847 88.46 18.91 35.43
C TYR A 847 88.41 20.08 36.42
N LYS A 848 89.57 20.51 36.95
CA LYS A 848 89.66 21.56 37.99
C LYS A 848 88.95 22.87 37.60
N ASP A 849 89.13 23.33 36.36
CA ASP A 849 88.54 24.58 35.90
C ASP A 849 87.02 24.51 35.73
N GLU A 850 86.49 23.37 35.29
CA GLU A 850 85.04 23.13 35.18
C GLU A 850 84.39 22.98 36.55
N LEU A 851 85.06 22.30 37.48
CA LEU A 851 84.64 22.18 38.87
C LEU A 851 84.59 23.56 39.55
N ARG A 852 85.57 24.42 39.31
CA ARG A 852 85.56 25.82 39.78
C ARG A 852 84.36 26.59 39.22
N GLN A 853 84.01 26.41 37.94
CA GLN A 853 82.87 27.11 37.31
C GLN A 853 81.50 26.74 37.91
N ILE A 854 81.33 25.50 38.39
CA ILE A 854 80.10 25.08 39.09
C ILE A 854 80.11 25.42 40.59
N GLY A 855 81.23 25.91 41.13
CA GLY A 855 81.34 26.43 42.50
C GLY A 855 82.18 25.59 43.46
N VAL A 856 82.84 24.51 43.00
CA VAL A 856 83.74 23.72 43.87
C VAL A 856 84.96 24.54 44.26
N VAL A 857 85.32 24.50 45.54
CA VAL A 857 86.52 25.16 46.05
C VAL A 857 87.74 24.32 45.69
N VAL A 858 88.56 24.82 44.77
CA VAL A 858 89.72 24.10 44.23
C VAL A 858 91.07 24.68 44.69
N ASP A 859 91.10 25.87 45.30
CA ASP A 859 92.28 26.51 45.88
C ASP A 859 91.92 27.23 47.21
N LEU A 860 92.73 27.10 48.27
CA LEU A 860 92.49 27.70 49.61
C LEU A 860 92.51 29.23 49.66
N ASN A 861 92.92 29.89 48.57
CA ASN A 861 92.90 31.35 48.46
C ASN A 861 91.58 31.90 47.89
N GLU A 862 90.62 31.01 47.57
CA GLU A 862 89.33 31.35 46.95
C GLU A 862 88.13 31.13 47.90
N SER A 863 88.36 30.81 49.18
CA SER A 863 87.33 30.58 50.20
C SER A 863 86.88 31.84 50.94
#